data_AF-A0A3D1E070-F1
#
_entry.id   AF-A0A3D1E070-F1
#
_cell.length_a   1.000
_cell.length_b   1.000
_cell.length_c   1.000
_cell.angle_alpha   90.00
_cell.angle_beta   90.00
_cell.angle_gamma   90.00
#
_symmetry.space_group_name_H-M   'P 1'
#
loop_
_entity.id
_entity.type
_entity.pdbx_description
1 polymer ?
#
loop_
_entity_poly.entity_id
_entity_poly.type
_entity_poly.pdbx_seq_one_letter_code
_entity_poly.pdbx_strand_id
1 'polypeptide(L)'
;MSEREQLVLIDGSGYIFRAFHALPPMTRRDGTPVNAVYGFTSMVMKLVDDLAPHHVAVVFDSARKTFRNDIYEAYKANRSEPPEELVPQFDLVREATTALSLPQLELPGFEADDLIATYAALGEAAGLETIIVSSDKDLMQLVRGGITMLDPMKQRRIGDAEVFERFGVNPDKVVDVQALAGDSTDNVPGVPGIGVKTAAELINNFGDLDSLLAQAETIKQPKRRENLINFAEQARISRDLVRLRDDTPLPLPLSDLKRGERDMDRLKAFLLEQDFKRLLVRIGDAGEGGSMRAEPAVRSMGGTPQPSATTGSATSGSAISGPNMHGPNIPVPNIPVPNDVGTPEYQLITDAKTLEEWIAAARKQGYLAVDTETSALNAAAADLVGISMALVPGKACYIPLRHGGVPVGGDGQSGLDFDATPANIPQQIPFDHAMGLLQPLFEDPAVLKIGHNLKYDSHVLLRPSNGGIKLGPVDDTMCLSYVLDGGRVGGHSMDYLAGHWLDYTTIKYEDVCGKGAKQVPFGSLSPEAALDYAAEDADITLRLWQLLKPRLATEGVASVYERLERPLIPILADMEHAGITVDPAILARMSNDFATRMEALQTEIHGLAGENFNIASPKQLGEILFDKMGLQGGKKSKTGAYSTSADVLDTLAAEGVEMAQRVLDWRQLAKLKSTYADALVESILPATGRVHTSFSMVGASTGRLSSSDPNVQNIPIRTAEGRQIRTAFVAAPGCKLISADYSQIELRLVAHVAGETSMIEAFHDGVDIHARTASEVFGVPLDSMDSETRRRAKAINFGIIYGISGFGLARQLGIRQGEARDYIAAYFENFPGIRTYMDKIKTEARETGFVETLFGRRIHINGITSSNPAQRGFAERQAINAPIQGSAADIIKRAMIRLPAALRSAGIEAQMLLQVHDELIFETRDHLAEQAVSVITSVMEDAVTPVLDLAVPLVADAGIAASWAEAH
;
A
#
# COMPACT_ATOMS: atom_id res chain seq x y z
N MET A 1 25.60 -13.16 32.71
CA MET A 1 26.76 -12.55 32.01
C MET A 1 26.60 -11.05 32.22
N SER A 2 27.58 -10.33 32.74
CA SER A 2 27.46 -8.87 32.84
C SER A 2 27.33 -8.31 31.43
N GLU A 3 26.35 -7.43 31.18
CA GLU A 3 26.25 -6.71 29.91
C GLU A 3 27.58 -5.99 29.66
N ARG A 4 28.20 -6.26 28.51
CA ARG A 4 29.41 -5.54 28.10
C ARG A 4 29.01 -4.12 27.69
N GLU A 5 29.80 -3.13 28.10
CA GLU A 5 29.56 -1.74 27.69
C GLU A 5 29.69 -1.62 26.16
N GLN A 6 28.84 -0.78 25.57
CA GLN A 6 28.70 -0.65 24.12
C GLN A 6 29.23 0.70 23.62
N LEU A 7 30.00 0.68 22.53
CA LEU A 7 30.46 1.84 21.77
C LEU A 7 29.74 1.89 20.42
N VAL A 8 29.09 3.01 20.09
CA VAL A 8 28.44 3.23 18.80
C VAL A 8 29.17 4.33 18.03
N LEU A 9 29.69 3.98 16.85
CA LEU A 9 30.38 4.92 15.96
C LEU A 9 29.50 5.16 14.73
N ILE A 10 29.00 6.40 14.58
CA ILE A 10 28.07 6.78 13.52
C ILE A 10 28.86 7.49 12.42
N ASP A 11 28.79 6.96 11.20
CA ASP A 11 29.31 7.64 10.02
C ASP A 11 28.40 8.81 9.64
N GLY A 12 28.74 10.00 10.14
CA GLY A 12 28.00 11.23 9.94
C GLY A 12 28.03 11.68 8.48
N SER A 13 29.18 11.56 7.82
CA SER A 13 29.33 11.87 6.39
C SER A 13 28.38 11.07 5.51
N GLY A 14 28.30 9.75 5.71
CA GLY A 14 27.38 8.87 4.99
C GLY A 14 25.90 9.20 5.27
N TYR A 15 25.58 9.59 6.50
CA TYR A 15 24.22 9.97 6.90
C TYR A 15 23.72 11.27 6.23
N ILE A 16 24.60 12.24 5.96
CA ILE A 16 24.21 13.53 5.34
C ILE A 16 23.65 13.30 3.94
N PHE A 17 24.40 12.62 3.07
CA PHE A 17 23.97 12.35 1.69
C PHE A 17 22.70 11.48 1.67
N ARG A 18 22.59 10.53 2.60
CA ARG A 18 21.39 9.72 2.75
C ARG A 18 20.19 10.58 3.12
N ALA A 19 20.31 11.43 4.14
CA ALA A 19 19.23 12.30 4.58
C ALA A 19 18.77 13.22 3.44
N PHE A 20 19.72 13.78 2.69
CA PHE A 20 19.45 14.63 1.54
C PHE A 20 18.66 13.93 0.44
N HIS A 21 19.01 12.70 0.08
CA HIS A 21 18.32 11.95 -0.99
C HIS A 21 17.04 11.24 -0.53
N ALA A 22 16.91 10.95 0.76
CA ALA A 22 15.75 10.25 1.31
C ALA A 22 14.53 11.17 1.53
N LEU A 23 14.77 12.48 1.69
CA LEU A 23 13.72 13.46 1.94
C LEU A 23 13.59 14.41 0.74
N PRO A 24 12.35 14.84 0.40
CA PRO A 24 12.16 15.88 -0.61
C PRO A 24 12.86 17.18 -0.17
N PRO A 25 13.18 18.11 -1.10
CA PRO A 25 13.72 19.42 -0.75
C PRO A 25 12.84 20.11 0.29
N MET A 26 13.47 20.65 1.34
CA MET A 26 12.84 21.39 2.42
C MET A 26 13.65 22.65 2.64
N THR A 27 12.98 23.78 2.82
CA THR A 27 13.62 25.05 3.10
C THR A 27 13.03 25.67 4.36
N ARG A 28 13.87 26.35 5.13
CA ARG A 28 13.45 27.24 6.22
C ARG A 28 12.80 28.50 5.62
N ARG A 29 12.12 29.30 6.46
CA ARG A 29 11.51 30.60 6.08
C ARG A 29 12.45 31.58 5.38
N ASP A 30 13.75 31.53 5.67
CA ASP A 30 14.76 32.39 5.04
C ASP A 30 15.28 31.85 3.70
N GLY A 31 14.78 30.70 3.24
CA GLY A 31 15.17 30.05 2.00
C GLY A 31 16.32 29.06 2.14
N THR A 32 16.92 28.89 3.32
CA THR A 32 18.01 27.93 3.55
C THR A 32 17.49 26.48 3.40
N PRO A 33 18.10 25.64 2.54
CA PRO A 33 17.78 24.21 2.46
C PRO A 33 18.11 23.49 3.78
N VAL A 34 17.22 22.63 4.26
CA VAL A 34 17.32 21.95 5.57
C VAL A 34 16.85 20.48 5.56
N ASN A 35 16.58 19.89 4.39
CA ASN A 35 16.11 18.50 4.28
C ASN A 35 17.12 17.48 4.80
N ALA A 36 18.41 17.64 4.50
CA ALA A 36 19.47 16.77 5.02
C ALA A 36 19.61 16.91 6.53
N VAL A 37 19.52 18.15 7.04
CA VAL A 37 19.58 18.45 8.49
C VAL A 37 18.43 17.75 9.23
N TYR A 38 17.19 17.90 8.75
CA TYR A 38 16.01 17.28 9.35
C TYR A 38 16.13 15.75 9.39
N GLY A 39 16.50 15.14 8.26
CA GLY A 39 16.65 13.69 8.15
C GLY A 39 17.77 13.17 9.05
N PHE A 40 18.91 13.85 9.07
CA PHE A 40 20.04 13.52 9.93
C PHE A 40 19.64 13.55 11.41
N THR A 41 19.07 14.66 11.89
CA THR A 41 18.66 14.82 13.30
C THR A 41 17.68 13.72 13.71
N SER A 42 16.65 13.45 12.88
CA SER A 42 15.66 12.42 13.17
C SER A 42 16.25 11.02 13.24
N MET A 43 17.15 10.67 12.31
CA MET A 43 17.79 9.36 12.23
C MET A 43 18.75 9.12 13.39
N VAL A 44 19.61 10.09 13.71
CA VAL A 44 20.59 9.97 14.80
C VAL A 44 19.88 9.93 16.16
N MET A 45 18.87 10.78 16.36
CA MET A 45 18.07 10.77 17.59
C MET A 45 17.41 9.40 17.81
N LYS A 46 16.74 8.86 16.78
CA LYS A 46 16.15 7.51 16.85
C LYS A 46 17.19 6.44 17.15
N LEU A 47 18.31 6.46 16.43
CA LEU A 47 19.37 5.46 16.57
C LEU A 47 19.96 5.42 18.00
N VAL A 48 20.25 6.60 18.57
CA VAL A 48 20.81 6.71 19.92
C VAL A 48 19.78 6.31 20.98
N ASP A 49 18.51 6.65 20.77
CA ASP A 49 17.43 6.27 21.68
C ASP A 49 17.16 4.75 21.64
N ASP A 50 17.18 4.14 20.44
CA ASP A 50 16.94 2.70 20.24
C ASP A 50 18.10 1.83 20.77
N LEU A 51 19.35 2.22 20.55
CA LEU A 51 20.53 1.46 20.99
C LEU A 51 20.93 1.73 22.43
N ALA A 52 20.57 2.90 22.95
CA ALA A 52 20.93 3.40 24.27
C ALA A 52 22.40 3.13 24.68
N PRO A 53 23.40 3.52 23.85
CA PRO A 53 24.78 3.12 24.06
C PRO A 53 25.45 3.81 25.26
N HIS A 54 26.48 3.15 25.81
CA HIS A 54 27.30 3.72 26.88
C HIS A 54 28.25 4.79 26.34
N HIS A 55 28.81 4.53 25.16
CA HIS A 55 29.68 5.45 24.43
C HIS A 55 29.14 5.65 23.01
N VAL A 56 29.14 6.89 22.52
CA VAL A 56 28.67 7.24 21.18
C VAL A 56 29.47 8.38 20.59
N ALA A 57 29.76 8.32 19.29
CA ALA A 57 30.32 9.43 18.55
C ALA A 57 29.78 9.50 17.13
N VAL A 58 29.64 10.71 16.62
CA VAL A 58 29.36 10.98 15.21
C VAL A 58 30.64 11.46 14.55
N VAL A 59 31.03 10.79 13.46
CA VAL A 59 32.29 11.03 12.77
C VAL A 59 32.05 11.72 11.42
N PHE A 60 32.75 12.80 11.13
CA PHE A 60 32.64 13.55 9.88
C PHE A 60 33.98 13.67 9.16
N ASP A 61 33.92 13.78 7.83
CA ASP A 61 35.09 14.14 7.02
C ASP A 61 35.45 15.62 7.18
N SER A 62 36.74 15.90 7.31
CA SER A 62 37.25 17.26 7.52
C SER A 62 37.77 17.97 6.28
N ALA A 63 38.15 17.24 5.22
CA ALA A 63 38.86 17.81 4.08
C ALA A 63 38.66 17.03 2.77
N ARG A 64 38.71 17.75 1.62
CA ARG A 64 38.73 17.15 0.26
C ARG A 64 40.05 16.45 -0.08
N LYS A 65 41.14 16.72 0.65
CA LYS A 65 42.46 16.10 0.45
C LYS A 65 42.92 15.41 1.74
N THR A 66 43.34 14.17 1.62
CA THR A 66 43.87 13.34 2.72
C THR A 66 45.23 12.76 2.32
N PHE A 67 45.90 12.06 3.24
CA PHE A 67 47.17 11.38 2.95
C PHE A 67 47.06 10.38 1.77
N ARG A 68 45.85 9.89 1.44
CA ARG A 68 45.62 9.02 0.28
C ARG A 68 45.87 9.72 -1.05
N ASN A 69 45.68 11.05 -1.12
CA ASN A 69 46.01 11.83 -2.31
C ASN A 69 47.52 11.96 -2.55
N ASP A 70 48.34 11.82 -1.49
CA ASP A 70 49.80 11.75 -1.63
C ASP A 70 50.26 10.38 -2.17
N ILE A 71 49.47 9.32 -1.91
CA ILE A 71 49.70 7.96 -2.42
C ILE A 71 49.28 7.85 -3.89
N TYR A 72 48.11 8.39 -4.23
CA TYR A 72 47.58 8.37 -5.60
C TYR A 72 46.83 9.67 -5.90
N GLU A 73 47.42 10.52 -6.74
CA GLU A 73 46.90 11.86 -7.05
C GLU A 73 45.45 11.84 -7.57
N ALA A 74 45.07 10.79 -8.30
CA ALA A 74 43.74 10.66 -8.89
C ALA A 74 42.69 10.07 -7.92
N TYR A 75 43.04 9.73 -6.67
CA TYR A 75 42.08 9.23 -5.67
C TYR A 75 40.95 10.25 -5.43
N LYS A 76 39.70 9.79 -5.53
CA LYS A 76 38.46 10.59 -5.46
C LYS A 76 38.39 11.77 -6.45
N ALA A 77 39.28 11.84 -7.46
CA ALA A 77 39.33 12.94 -8.42
C ALA A 77 38.09 13.03 -9.33
N ASN A 78 37.38 11.93 -9.51
CA ASN A 78 36.17 11.86 -10.34
C ASN A 78 34.89 12.13 -9.53
N ARG A 79 34.98 12.45 -8.23
CA ARG A 79 33.81 12.70 -7.40
C ARG A 79 33.20 14.04 -7.78
N SER A 80 31.94 14.02 -8.22
CA SER A 80 31.18 15.22 -8.50
C SER A 80 31.09 16.10 -7.26
N GLU A 81 31.15 17.42 -7.45
CA GLU A 81 30.91 18.34 -6.32
C GLU A 81 29.53 18.09 -5.71
N PRO A 82 29.39 18.18 -4.37
CA PRO A 82 28.09 18.03 -3.73
C PRO A 82 27.10 19.06 -4.31
N PRO A 83 25.81 18.72 -4.42
CA PRO A 83 24.80 19.65 -4.93
C PRO A 83 24.86 21.00 -4.20
N GLU A 84 24.67 22.11 -4.91
CA GLU A 84 24.74 23.46 -4.33
C GLU A 84 23.80 23.63 -3.12
N GLU A 85 22.66 22.94 -3.13
CA GLU A 85 21.67 22.92 -2.04
C GLU A 85 22.12 22.11 -0.80
N LEU A 86 23.09 21.20 -0.94
CA LEU A 86 23.61 20.39 0.15
C LEU A 86 24.76 21.09 0.88
N VAL A 87 25.55 21.90 0.16
CA VAL A 87 26.70 22.64 0.72
C VAL A 87 26.37 23.40 2.01
N PRO A 88 25.31 24.23 2.10
CA PRO A 88 25.00 24.96 3.34
C PRO A 88 24.53 24.06 4.49
N GLN A 89 24.16 22.80 4.23
CA GLN A 89 23.62 21.88 5.24
C GLN A 89 24.71 21.13 6.02
N PHE A 90 25.96 21.10 5.53
CA PHE A 90 27.07 20.42 6.21
C PHE A 90 27.35 21.02 7.60
N ASP A 91 27.33 22.36 7.72
CA ASP A 91 27.57 23.03 9.00
C ASP A 91 26.37 22.85 9.94
N LEU A 92 25.15 22.97 9.41
CA LEU A 92 23.92 22.75 10.17
C LEU A 92 23.79 21.33 10.74
N VAL A 93 24.34 20.32 10.07
CA VAL A 93 24.39 18.94 10.59
C VAL A 93 25.36 18.80 11.76
N ARG A 94 26.49 19.52 11.74
CA ARG A 94 27.42 19.57 12.88
C ARG A 94 26.77 20.27 14.07
N GLU A 95 26.06 21.37 13.80
CA GLU A 95 25.24 22.04 14.82
C GLU A 95 24.16 21.10 15.38
N ALA A 96 23.47 20.33 14.53
CA ALA A 96 22.49 19.34 14.97
C ALA A 96 23.10 18.27 15.88
N THR A 97 24.30 17.78 15.55
CA THR A 97 25.04 16.81 16.37
C THR A 97 25.33 17.39 17.76
N THR A 98 25.76 18.65 17.79
CA THR A 98 26.05 19.35 19.04
C THR A 98 24.76 19.63 19.84
N ALA A 99 23.65 19.94 19.17
CA ALA A 99 22.35 20.13 19.79
C ALA A 99 21.77 18.82 20.37
N LEU A 100 22.12 17.67 19.80
CA LEU A 100 21.80 16.35 20.34
C LEU A 100 22.69 15.93 21.52
N SER A 101 23.64 16.78 21.94
CA SER A 101 24.63 16.51 22.99
C SER A 101 25.51 15.30 22.68
N LEU A 102 25.83 15.07 21.40
CA LEU A 102 26.66 13.95 20.96
C LEU A 102 28.10 14.39 20.67
N PRO A 103 29.12 13.62 21.08
CA PRO A 103 30.51 13.85 20.70
C PRO A 103 30.70 13.83 19.18
N GLN A 104 31.33 14.87 18.65
CA GLN A 104 31.70 14.98 17.24
C GLN A 104 33.19 14.68 17.07
N LEU A 105 33.52 13.84 16.09
CA LEU A 105 34.90 13.49 15.73
C LEU A 105 35.19 13.93 14.30
N GLU A 106 36.23 14.74 14.13
CA GLU A 106 36.67 15.27 12.85
C GLU A 106 38.15 15.64 12.98
N LEU A 107 38.99 15.25 12.02
CA LEU A 107 40.43 15.48 12.09
C LEU A 107 41.04 15.82 10.71
N PRO A 108 41.56 17.04 10.51
CA PRO A 108 42.26 17.43 9.29
C PRO A 108 43.32 16.43 8.84
N GLY A 109 43.22 16.01 7.57
CA GLY A 109 44.18 15.10 6.92
C GLY A 109 43.79 13.62 6.94
N PHE A 110 42.74 13.24 7.67
CA PHE A 110 42.22 11.88 7.77
C PHE A 110 40.75 11.81 7.31
N GLU A 111 40.31 10.65 6.84
CA GLU A 111 38.91 10.40 6.49
C GLU A 111 38.13 9.94 7.73
N ALA A 112 36.80 10.10 7.71
CA ALA A 112 35.94 9.61 8.78
C ALA A 112 36.14 8.11 9.05
N ASP A 113 36.39 7.33 8.00
CA ASP A 113 36.61 5.89 8.11
C ASP A 113 37.88 5.52 8.90
N ASP A 114 38.94 6.34 8.82
CA ASP A 114 40.18 6.13 9.59
C ASP A 114 39.96 6.42 11.08
N LEU A 115 39.19 7.46 11.38
CA LEU A 115 38.78 7.74 12.76
C LEU A 115 37.92 6.58 13.29
N ILE A 116 36.93 6.11 12.52
CA ILE A 116 36.08 4.96 12.91
C ILE A 116 36.95 3.73 13.16
N ALA A 117 37.91 3.42 12.30
CA ALA A 117 38.84 2.30 12.48
C ALA A 117 39.66 2.42 13.77
N THR A 118 40.20 3.62 14.05
CA THR A 118 40.99 3.90 15.26
C THR A 118 40.15 3.74 16.53
N TYR A 119 38.95 4.32 16.60
CA TYR A 119 38.08 4.19 17.77
C TYR A 119 37.50 2.78 17.93
N ALA A 120 37.25 2.05 16.84
CA ALA A 120 36.82 0.66 16.91
C ALA A 120 37.92 -0.24 17.49
N ALA A 121 39.18 -0.03 17.11
CA ALA A 121 40.34 -0.73 17.68
C ALA A 121 40.54 -0.39 19.17
N LEU A 122 40.37 0.88 19.56
CA LEU A 122 40.41 1.29 20.97
C LEU A 122 39.27 0.67 21.79
N GLY A 123 38.06 0.62 21.24
CA GLY A 123 36.91 -0.03 21.88
C GLY A 123 37.15 -1.52 22.09
N GLU A 124 37.68 -2.21 21.08
CA GLU A 124 38.07 -3.62 21.18
C GLU A 124 39.15 -3.85 22.26
N ALA A 125 40.20 -3.01 22.29
CA ALA A 125 41.25 -3.08 23.31
C ALA A 125 40.73 -2.80 24.73
N ALA A 126 39.71 -1.96 24.85
CA ALA A 126 39.00 -1.68 26.10
C ALA A 126 37.94 -2.74 26.46
N GLY A 127 37.71 -3.75 25.60
CA GLY A 127 36.73 -4.82 25.83
C GLY A 127 35.27 -4.42 25.60
N LEU A 128 35.03 -3.32 24.89
CA LEU A 128 33.69 -2.83 24.52
C LEU A 128 33.11 -3.62 23.35
N GLU A 129 31.78 -3.73 23.30
CA GLU A 129 31.08 -4.14 22.08
C GLU A 129 30.90 -2.93 21.16
N THR A 130 31.54 -2.93 20.01
CA THR A 130 31.51 -1.81 19.07
C THR A 130 30.50 -2.06 17.96
N ILE A 131 29.59 -1.10 17.74
CA ILE A 131 28.68 -1.06 16.59
C ILE A 131 29.05 0.12 15.70
N ILE A 132 29.49 -0.17 14.49
CA ILE A 132 29.75 0.83 13.45
C ILE A 132 28.47 0.99 12.62
N VAL A 133 27.91 2.18 12.59
CA VAL A 133 26.67 2.47 11.88
C VAL A 133 26.99 3.17 10.57
N SER A 134 27.15 2.36 9.51
CA SER A 134 27.41 2.81 8.15
C SER A 134 26.95 1.77 7.13
N SER A 135 26.72 2.21 5.90
CA SER A 135 26.52 1.34 4.73
C SER A 135 27.78 1.22 3.87
N ASP A 136 28.87 1.89 4.24
CA ASP A 136 30.12 1.82 3.50
C ASP A 136 30.69 0.40 3.58
N LYS A 137 31.03 -0.14 2.41
CA LYS A 137 31.57 -1.50 2.30
C LYS A 137 33.02 -1.57 2.78
N ASP A 138 33.74 -0.45 2.80
CA ASP A 138 35.17 -0.42 3.15
C ASP A 138 35.38 -0.63 4.65
N LEU A 139 34.43 -0.16 5.48
CA LEU A 139 34.39 -0.42 6.91
C LEU A 139 34.15 -1.90 7.27
N MET A 140 33.72 -2.74 6.31
CA MET A 140 33.56 -4.19 6.55
C MET A 140 34.87 -4.89 6.89
N GLN A 141 36.03 -4.30 6.55
CA GLN A 141 37.36 -4.80 6.97
C GLN A 141 37.57 -4.73 8.49
N LEU A 142 36.77 -3.95 9.21
CA LEU A 142 36.86 -3.77 10.66
C LEU A 142 36.04 -4.80 11.46
N VAL A 143 35.14 -5.52 10.80
CA VAL A 143 34.28 -6.53 11.45
C VAL A 143 35.15 -7.66 11.98
N ARG A 144 35.16 -7.87 13.29
CA ARG A 144 35.84 -8.97 13.98
C ARG A 144 35.47 -8.95 15.45
N GLY A 145 35.43 -10.12 16.08
CA GLY A 145 35.26 -10.22 17.53
C GLY A 145 34.05 -9.45 18.07
N GLY A 146 34.29 -8.40 18.86
CA GLY A 146 33.25 -7.52 19.42
C GLY A 146 32.80 -6.36 18.52
N ILE A 147 33.38 -6.21 17.32
CA ILE A 147 33.07 -5.15 16.35
C ILE A 147 32.09 -5.69 15.31
N THR A 148 30.92 -5.07 15.22
CA THR A 148 29.90 -5.38 14.20
C THR A 148 29.46 -4.10 13.49
N MET A 149 28.91 -4.23 12.29
CA MET A 149 28.31 -3.08 11.60
C MET A 149 26.77 -3.17 11.62
N LEU A 150 26.10 -2.03 11.53
CA LEU A 150 24.66 -1.92 11.32
C LEU A 150 24.43 -1.12 10.04
N ASP A 151 23.90 -1.77 9.00
CA ASP A 151 23.44 -1.09 7.78
C ASP A 151 22.12 -0.38 8.10
N PRO A 152 22.12 0.97 8.15
CA PRO A 152 20.96 1.70 8.62
C PRO A 152 19.88 1.83 7.53
N MET A 153 20.16 1.45 6.28
CA MET A 153 19.17 1.37 5.18
C MET A 153 18.38 0.07 5.25
N LYS A 154 19.07 -1.05 5.44
CA LYS A 154 18.46 -2.39 5.48
C LYS A 154 18.01 -2.80 6.88
N GLN A 155 18.39 -2.03 7.91
CA GLN A 155 18.25 -2.40 9.31
C GLN A 155 18.85 -3.80 9.56
N ARG A 156 19.97 -4.10 8.91
CA ARG A 156 20.64 -5.41 8.93
C ARG A 156 21.96 -5.27 9.66
N ARG A 157 22.16 -6.10 10.69
CA ARG A 157 23.46 -6.26 11.35
C ARG A 157 24.39 -7.06 10.44
N ILE A 158 25.63 -6.61 10.32
CA ILE A 158 26.67 -7.20 9.48
C ILE A 158 27.75 -7.73 10.42
N GLY A 159 27.86 -9.06 10.47
CA GLY A 159 28.96 -9.79 11.07
C GLY A 159 29.78 -10.53 10.00
N ASP A 160 30.63 -11.47 10.41
CA ASP A 160 31.52 -12.21 9.51
C ASP A 160 30.77 -12.89 8.35
N ALA A 161 29.58 -13.44 8.62
CA ALA A 161 28.76 -14.12 7.62
C ALA A 161 28.28 -13.17 6.51
N GLU A 162 27.84 -11.96 6.87
CA GLU A 162 27.43 -10.93 5.92
C GLU A 162 28.60 -10.41 5.08
N VAL A 163 29.78 -10.26 5.69
CA VAL A 163 31.00 -9.87 4.97
C VAL A 163 31.36 -10.94 3.95
N PHE A 164 31.32 -12.22 4.36
CA PHE A 164 31.55 -13.34 3.47
C PHE A 164 30.52 -13.43 2.34
N GLU A 165 29.23 -13.19 2.62
CA GLU A 165 28.17 -13.12 1.59
C GLU A 165 28.49 -12.07 0.52
N ARG A 166 29.04 -10.92 0.94
CA ARG A 166 29.28 -9.78 0.05
C ARG A 166 30.59 -9.88 -0.73
N PHE A 167 31.67 -10.28 -0.08
CA PHE A 167 33.02 -10.28 -0.65
C PHE A 167 33.55 -11.68 -0.99
N GLY A 168 32.89 -12.76 -0.54
CA GLY A 168 33.38 -14.13 -0.72
C GLY A 168 34.61 -14.49 0.10
N VAL A 169 35.00 -13.63 1.04
CA VAL A 169 36.13 -13.78 1.97
C VAL A 169 35.75 -13.24 3.35
N ASN A 170 36.49 -13.64 4.38
CA ASN A 170 36.33 -13.10 5.73
C ASN A 170 36.85 -11.64 5.81
N PRO A 171 36.44 -10.86 6.85
CA PRO A 171 36.83 -9.45 7.02
C PRO A 171 38.33 -9.16 6.89
N ASP A 172 39.20 -10.05 7.39
CA ASP A 172 40.66 -9.93 7.36
C ASP A 172 41.26 -9.93 5.94
N LYS A 173 40.48 -10.34 4.93
CA LYS A 173 40.88 -10.43 3.53
C LYS A 173 40.14 -9.46 2.61
N VAL A 174 39.23 -8.65 3.14
CA VAL A 174 38.43 -7.67 2.35
C VAL A 174 39.34 -6.69 1.62
N VAL A 175 40.38 -6.19 2.30
CA VAL A 175 41.37 -5.25 1.74
C VAL A 175 42.09 -5.85 0.52
N ASP A 176 42.49 -7.12 0.58
CA ASP A 176 43.17 -7.80 -0.53
C ASP A 176 42.24 -7.99 -1.74
N VAL A 177 40.96 -8.28 -1.49
CA VAL A 177 39.93 -8.40 -2.53
C VAL A 177 39.65 -7.06 -3.20
N GLN A 178 39.53 -5.99 -2.42
CA GLN A 178 39.33 -4.63 -2.93
C GLN A 178 40.54 -4.14 -3.72
N ALA A 179 41.76 -4.43 -3.26
CA ALA A 179 42.99 -4.07 -3.97
C ALA A 179 43.08 -4.67 -5.37
N LEU A 180 42.54 -5.88 -5.56
CA LEU A 180 42.49 -6.53 -6.87
C LEU A 180 41.33 -6.04 -7.73
N ALA A 181 40.16 -5.83 -7.14
CA ALA A 181 38.94 -5.46 -7.88
C ALA A 181 38.91 -3.97 -8.26
N GLY A 182 39.56 -3.11 -7.47
CA GLY A 182 39.47 -1.66 -7.55
C GLY A 182 38.08 -1.12 -7.17
N ASP A 183 37.98 0.21 -7.16
CA ASP A 183 36.72 0.93 -7.01
C ASP A 183 36.67 2.14 -7.95
N SER A 184 35.78 2.07 -8.93
CA SER A 184 35.55 3.17 -9.87
C SER A 184 34.99 4.43 -9.21
N THR A 185 34.30 4.30 -8.08
CA THR A 185 33.61 5.41 -7.38
C THR A 185 34.62 6.37 -6.76
N ASP A 186 35.61 5.82 -6.06
CA ASP A 186 36.70 6.57 -5.44
C ASP A 186 37.95 6.63 -6.31
N ASN A 187 37.83 6.17 -7.56
CA ASN A 187 38.92 6.08 -8.52
C ASN A 187 40.13 5.29 -7.96
N VAL A 188 39.85 4.27 -7.15
CA VAL A 188 40.84 3.29 -6.69
C VAL A 188 41.09 2.33 -7.85
N PRO A 189 42.32 2.23 -8.34
CA PRO A 189 42.60 1.32 -9.44
C PRO A 189 42.46 -0.15 -9.03
N GLY A 190 42.38 -1.04 -10.01
CA GLY A 190 42.33 -2.49 -9.79
C GLY A 190 42.99 -3.22 -10.93
N VAL A 191 43.16 -4.52 -10.81
CA VAL A 191 43.74 -5.35 -11.87
C VAL A 191 42.69 -5.55 -12.97
N PRO A 192 42.95 -5.11 -14.22
CA PRO A 192 41.96 -5.18 -15.28
C PRO A 192 41.41 -6.60 -15.50
N GLY A 193 40.09 -6.72 -15.57
CA GLY A 193 39.40 -8.00 -15.78
C GLY A 193 39.30 -8.88 -14.53
N ILE A 194 39.64 -8.36 -13.34
CA ILE A 194 39.41 -9.03 -12.06
C ILE A 194 38.34 -8.24 -11.31
N GLY A 195 37.14 -8.82 -11.16
CA GLY A 195 36.09 -8.27 -10.28
C GLY A 195 36.08 -8.96 -8.91
N VAL A 196 35.24 -8.48 -7.99
CA VAL A 196 35.16 -8.95 -6.58
C VAL A 196 35.11 -10.48 -6.46
N LYS A 197 34.28 -11.17 -7.25
CA LYS A 197 34.16 -12.64 -7.19
C LYS A 197 35.46 -13.36 -7.58
N THR A 198 36.12 -12.87 -8.62
CA THR A 198 37.39 -13.46 -9.10
C THR A 198 38.53 -13.12 -8.14
N ALA A 199 38.54 -11.90 -7.59
CA ALA A 199 39.48 -11.52 -6.55
C ALA A 199 39.34 -12.42 -5.31
N ALA A 200 38.11 -12.65 -4.85
CA ALA A 200 37.82 -13.55 -3.73
C ALA A 200 38.30 -14.99 -3.97
N GLU A 201 38.04 -15.54 -5.15
CA GLU A 201 38.53 -16.87 -5.54
C GLU A 201 40.07 -16.94 -5.49
N LEU A 202 40.76 -15.92 -6.00
CA LEU A 202 42.22 -15.87 -6.00
C LEU A 202 42.78 -15.73 -4.57
N ILE A 203 42.21 -14.85 -3.75
CA ILE A 203 42.68 -14.66 -2.37
C ILE A 203 42.41 -15.90 -1.52
N ASN A 204 41.26 -16.57 -1.66
CA ASN A 204 41.00 -17.82 -0.95
C ASN A 204 41.97 -18.95 -1.35
N ASN A 205 42.39 -18.99 -2.62
CA ASN A 205 43.30 -20.03 -3.11
C ASN A 205 44.77 -19.78 -2.75
N PHE A 206 45.21 -18.52 -2.76
CA PHE A 206 46.62 -18.13 -2.59
C PHE A 206 46.93 -17.51 -1.22
N GLY A 207 45.92 -17.25 -0.39
CA GLY A 207 46.03 -16.78 0.98
C GLY A 207 45.93 -15.26 1.13
N ASP A 208 46.75 -14.50 0.43
CA ASP A 208 46.78 -13.03 0.46
C ASP A 208 47.30 -12.43 -0.84
N LEU A 209 47.24 -11.09 -0.96
CA LEU A 209 47.66 -10.39 -2.16
C LEU A 209 49.14 -10.63 -2.50
N ASP A 210 50.03 -10.62 -1.51
CA ASP A 210 51.48 -10.76 -1.76
C ASP A 210 51.83 -12.18 -2.23
N SER A 211 51.23 -13.19 -1.62
CA SER A 211 51.37 -14.60 -2.00
C SER A 211 50.81 -14.87 -3.39
N LEU A 212 49.67 -14.25 -3.74
CA LEU A 212 49.09 -14.30 -5.08
C LEU A 212 50.02 -13.67 -6.12
N LEU A 213 50.54 -12.47 -5.86
CA LEU A 213 51.42 -11.76 -6.79
C LEU A 213 52.77 -12.49 -6.97
N ALA A 214 53.32 -13.06 -5.90
CA ALA A 214 54.56 -13.86 -5.96
C ALA A 214 54.38 -15.16 -6.78
N GLN A 215 53.17 -15.72 -6.80
CA GLN A 215 52.85 -16.96 -7.53
C GLN A 215 52.05 -16.71 -8.81
N ALA A 216 51.95 -15.46 -9.28
CA ALA A 216 51.11 -15.08 -10.41
C ALA A 216 51.43 -15.89 -11.69
N GLU A 217 52.70 -16.29 -11.89
CA GLU A 217 53.14 -17.11 -13.02
C GLU A 217 52.46 -18.49 -13.10
N THR A 218 52.01 -19.03 -11.96
CA THR A 218 51.36 -20.35 -11.85
C THR A 218 49.90 -20.35 -12.31
N ILE A 219 49.32 -19.17 -12.56
CA ILE A 219 47.91 -19.02 -12.95
C ILE A 219 47.70 -19.53 -14.38
N LYS A 220 46.77 -20.49 -14.52
CA LYS A 220 46.49 -21.19 -15.78
C LYS A 220 45.91 -20.30 -16.87
N GLN A 221 45.12 -19.28 -16.51
CA GLN A 221 44.46 -18.39 -17.48
C GLN A 221 45.45 -17.33 -18.01
N PRO A 222 45.83 -17.35 -19.31
CA PRO A 222 46.93 -16.53 -19.83
C PRO A 222 46.74 -15.03 -19.62
N LYS A 223 45.55 -14.50 -19.92
CA LYS A 223 45.22 -13.07 -19.80
C LYS A 223 45.15 -12.59 -18.34
N ARG A 224 44.71 -13.45 -17.42
CA ARG A 224 44.63 -13.13 -15.98
C ARG A 224 46.02 -13.10 -15.35
N ARG A 225 46.87 -14.08 -15.70
CA ARG A 225 48.29 -14.11 -15.32
C ARG A 225 49.01 -12.85 -15.80
N GLU A 226 48.88 -12.52 -17.07
CA GLU A 226 49.51 -11.33 -17.67
C GLU A 226 49.07 -10.05 -16.95
N ASN A 227 47.78 -9.87 -16.66
CA ASN A 227 47.29 -8.70 -15.94
C ASN A 227 47.78 -8.66 -14.48
N LEU A 228 47.83 -9.78 -13.76
CA LEU A 228 48.34 -9.80 -12.39
C LEU A 228 49.83 -9.45 -12.31
N ILE A 229 50.62 -9.81 -13.32
CA ILE A 229 52.04 -9.44 -13.41
C ILE A 229 52.18 -7.96 -13.80
N ASN A 230 51.48 -7.52 -14.85
CA ASN A 230 51.61 -6.17 -15.40
C ASN A 230 51.07 -5.09 -14.45
N PHE A 231 50.06 -5.42 -13.64
CA PHE A 231 49.40 -4.48 -12.73
C PHE A 231 49.67 -4.80 -11.25
N ALA A 232 50.74 -5.56 -10.95
CA ALA A 232 51.11 -5.94 -9.59
C ALA A 232 51.34 -4.73 -8.66
N GLU A 233 52.12 -3.74 -9.13
CA GLU A 233 52.35 -2.49 -8.37
C GLU A 233 51.08 -1.68 -8.18
N GLN A 234 50.19 -1.68 -9.18
CA GLN A 234 48.91 -0.99 -9.08
C GLN A 234 48.01 -1.64 -8.01
N ALA A 235 47.99 -2.97 -7.91
CA ALA A 235 47.29 -3.67 -6.84
C ALA A 235 47.87 -3.35 -5.45
N ARG A 236 49.21 -3.22 -5.32
CA ARG A 236 49.86 -2.81 -4.06
C ARG A 236 49.47 -1.39 -3.65
N ILE A 237 49.50 -0.44 -4.58
CA ILE A 237 49.02 0.94 -4.34
C ILE A 237 47.55 0.92 -3.92
N SER A 238 46.71 0.13 -4.59
CA SER A 238 45.28 0.02 -4.29
C SER A 238 45.03 -0.53 -2.89
N ARG A 239 45.84 -1.50 -2.44
CA ARG A 239 45.82 -2.01 -1.07
C ARG A 239 46.10 -0.92 -0.05
N ASP A 240 47.08 -0.07 -0.31
CA ASP A 240 47.44 1.02 0.59
C ASP A 240 46.36 2.13 0.60
N LEU A 241 45.64 2.32 -0.52
CA LEU A 241 44.49 3.23 -0.60
C LEU A 241 43.27 2.73 0.18
N VAL A 242 42.90 1.45 0.05
CA VAL A 242 41.67 0.92 0.69
C VAL A 242 41.85 0.49 2.14
N ARG A 243 43.11 0.36 2.60
CA ARG A 243 43.39 0.04 4.00
C ARG A 243 43.08 1.25 4.88
N LEU A 244 42.24 1.03 5.90
CA LEU A 244 41.93 2.04 6.90
C LEU A 244 43.02 2.11 7.96
N ARG A 245 43.38 3.33 8.39
CA ARG A 245 44.33 3.52 9.49
C ARG A 245 43.60 3.42 10.83
N ASP A 246 44.16 2.63 11.74
CA ASP A 246 43.66 2.47 13.11
C ASP A 246 44.54 3.16 14.16
N ASP A 247 45.46 4.03 13.72
CA ASP A 247 46.47 4.72 14.52
C ASP A 247 46.40 6.25 14.42
N THR A 248 45.23 6.79 14.07
CA THR A 248 45.06 8.25 13.94
C THR A 248 45.22 8.97 15.29
N PRO A 249 45.70 10.24 15.30
CA PRO A 249 45.63 11.07 16.50
C PRO A 249 44.18 11.17 16.99
N LEU A 250 43.94 11.09 18.30
CA LEU A 250 42.58 11.12 18.84
C LEU A 250 42.10 12.56 19.04
N PRO A 251 41.04 13.03 18.35
CA PRO A 251 40.43 14.33 18.64
C PRO A 251 39.88 14.41 20.08
N LEU A 252 39.34 13.29 20.57
CA LEU A 252 38.85 13.11 21.94
C LEU A 252 39.30 11.75 22.48
N PRO A 253 39.68 11.62 23.76
CA PRO A 253 39.95 10.29 24.32
C PRO A 253 38.66 9.46 24.38
N LEU A 254 38.79 8.12 24.32
CA LEU A 254 37.63 7.20 24.37
C LEU A 254 36.72 7.43 25.60
N SER A 255 37.31 7.86 26.72
CA SER A 255 36.58 8.21 27.96
C SER A 255 35.56 9.33 27.80
N ASP A 256 35.79 10.21 26.82
CA ASP A 256 34.99 11.42 26.60
C ASP A 256 33.87 11.16 25.57
N LEU A 257 33.80 9.94 25.03
CA LEU A 257 32.71 9.51 24.16
C LEU A 257 31.49 9.01 24.93
N LYS A 258 31.45 9.18 26.25
CA LYS A 258 30.30 8.77 27.07
C LYS A 258 29.03 9.49 26.63
N ARG A 259 27.94 8.74 26.53
CA ARG A 259 26.62 9.32 26.27
C ARG A 259 26.23 10.22 27.45
N GLY A 260 26.21 11.53 27.22
CA GLY A 260 25.70 12.50 28.19
C GLY A 260 24.17 12.56 28.21
N GLU A 261 23.62 13.20 29.24
CA GLU A 261 22.21 13.62 29.20
C GLU A 261 22.02 14.67 28.11
N ARG A 262 20.90 14.57 27.39
CA ARG A 262 20.56 15.46 26.28
C ARG A 262 20.15 16.82 26.85
N ASP A 263 20.82 17.88 26.41
CA ASP A 263 20.44 19.26 26.75
C ASP A 263 19.16 19.63 25.98
N MET A 264 18.03 19.46 26.65
CA MET A 264 16.72 19.65 26.02
C MET A 264 16.44 21.12 25.68
N ASP A 265 17.01 22.07 26.41
CA ASP A 265 16.84 23.50 26.11
C ASP A 265 17.61 23.86 24.84
N ARG A 266 18.85 23.39 24.73
CA ARG A 266 19.66 23.56 23.51
C ARG A 266 19.04 22.86 22.31
N LEU A 267 18.52 21.65 22.48
CA LEU A 267 17.87 20.92 21.38
C LEU A 267 16.58 21.62 20.94
N LYS A 268 15.73 22.06 21.88
CA LYS A 268 14.51 22.83 21.56
C LYS A 268 14.84 24.12 20.83
N ALA A 269 15.85 24.87 21.29
CA ALA A 269 16.29 26.10 20.64
C ALA A 269 16.73 25.83 19.20
N PHE A 270 17.56 24.80 18.98
CA PHE A 270 17.98 24.41 17.64
C PHE A 270 16.79 24.01 16.75
N LEU A 271 15.91 23.12 17.21
CA LEU A 271 14.78 22.67 16.40
C LEU A 271 13.78 23.80 16.06
N LEU A 272 13.59 24.76 16.97
CA LEU A 272 12.81 25.98 16.71
C LEU A 272 13.46 26.84 15.62
N GLU A 273 14.77 27.05 15.72
CA GLU A 273 15.53 27.82 14.74
C GLU A 273 15.49 27.18 13.34
N GLN A 274 15.53 25.85 13.27
CA GLN A 274 15.42 25.11 12.01
C GLN A 274 13.98 24.98 11.46
N ASP A 275 12.95 25.51 12.16
CA ASP A 275 11.52 25.31 11.87
C ASP A 275 11.06 23.82 11.89
N PHE A 276 11.72 22.96 12.68
CA PHE A 276 11.46 21.51 12.76
C PHE A 276 10.33 21.13 13.71
N LYS A 277 9.11 21.62 13.43
CA LYS A 277 7.91 21.43 14.27
C LYS A 277 7.63 19.98 14.68
N ARG A 278 7.76 19.03 13.75
CA ARG A 278 7.53 17.59 14.03
C ARG A 278 8.52 17.00 15.02
N LEU A 279 9.79 17.43 14.94
CA LEU A 279 10.80 16.98 15.90
C LEU A 279 10.62 17.65 17.26
N LEU A 280 10.12 18.89 17.30
CA LEU A 280 9.75 19.57 18.55
C LEU A 280 8.64 18.84 19.31
N VAL A 281 7.61 18.37 18.61
CA VAL A 281 6.55 17.53 19.20
C VAL A 281 7.16 16.24 19.76
N ARG A 282 7.97 15.54 18.96
CA ARG A 282 8.61 14.27 19.36
C ARG A 282 9.49 14.38 20.62
N ILE A 283 10.14 15.51 20.86
CA ILE A 283 10.94 15.73 22.08
C ILE A 283 10.14 16.32 23.25
N GLY A 284 8.92 16.81 23.00
CA GLY A 284 7.98 17.28 24.02
C GLY A 284 7.40 16.13 24.86
N ASP A 285 7.17 14.98 24.23
CA ASP A 285 6.62 13.78 24.89
C ASP A 285 7.67 12.95 25.63
N ALA A 286 8.97 13.20 25.43
CA ALA A 286 10.07 12.42 26.01
C ALA A 286 10.48 12.85 27.44
N GLY A 287 9.77 13.82 28.03
CA GLY A 287 10.11 14.46 29.30
C GLY A 287 9.77 13.69 30.58
N GLU A 288 9.06 12.56 30.50
CA GLU A 288 8.80 11.69 31.65
C GLU A 288 9.22 10.24 31.32
N GLY A 289 10.13 9.70 32.14
CA GLY A 289 11.02 8.63 31.73
C GLY A 289 10.41 7.24 31.50
N GLY A 290 10.98 6.52 30.52
CA GLY A 290 11.06 5.05 30.55
C GLY A 290 10.80 4.30 29.24
N SER A 291 11.87 4.08 28.45
CA SER A 291 12.09 2.97 27.50
C SER A 291 11.17 2.86 26.26
N MET A 292 11.61 3.45 25.15
CA MET A 292 11.13 3.09 23.81
C MET A 292 12.02 1.99 23.20
N ARG A 293 11.38 0.87 22.85
CA ARG A 293 11.91 -0.16 21.94
C ARG A 293 11.62 0.27 20.50
N ALA A 294 12.60 0.04 19.64
CA ALA A 294 12.60 0.31 18.20
C ALA A 294 11.27 -0.01 17.49
N GLU A 295 10.71 1.01 16.82
CA GLU A 295 9.66 0.84 15.83
C GLU A 295 10.22 0.29 14.51
N PRO A 296 9.69 -0.83 13.98
CA PRO A 296 9.88 -1.22 12.60
C PRO A 296 9.05 -0.31 11.66
N ALA A 297 9.44 -0.29 10.39
CA ALA A 297 8.80 0.49 9.33
C ALA A 297 7.28 0.41 9.36
N VAL A 298 6.64 1.58 9.39
CA VAL A 298 5.20 1.81 9.31
C VAL A 298 4.60 1.03 8.14
N ARG A 299 3.94 -0.07 8.45
CA ARG A 299 2.75 -0.54 7.74
C ARG A 299 1.56 0.06 8.50
N SER A 300 0.75 0.84 7.80
CA SER A 300 -0.57 1.27 8.27
C SER A 300 -1.39 0.02 8.60
N MET A 301 -1.60 -0.25 9.89
CA MET A 301 -2.64 -1.16 10.37
C MET A 301 -3.93 -0.33 10.42
N GLY A 302 -4.95 -0.79 9.71
CA GLY A 302 -6.08 0.02 9.25
C GLY A 302 -6.09 0.10 7.73
N GLY A 303 -6.19 -1.06 7.06
CA GLY A 303 -6.13 -1.15 5.61
C GLY A 303 -6.32 -2.58 5.12
N THR A 304 -7.43 -2.79 4.42
CA THR A 304 -7.75 -3.97 3.61
C THR A 304 -6.51 -4.53 2.87
N PRO A 305 -6.30 -5.85 2.84
CA PRO A 305 -5.20 -6.47 2.10
C PRO A 305 -5.34 -6.20 0.60
N GLN A 306 -4.28 -5.67 -0.03
CA GLN A 306 -4.20 -5.56 -1.49
C GLN A 306 -4.15 -6.96 -2.12
N PRO A 307 -5.07 -7.33 -3.02
CA PRO A 307 -4.99 -8.56 -3.78
C PRO A 307 -4.07 -8.40 -5.00
N SER A 308 -3.15 -9.35 -5.13
CA SER A 308 -2.39 -9.59 -6.35
C SER A 308 -3.26 -10.31 -7.39
N ALA A 309 -3.41 -9.73 -8.58
CA ALA A 309 -3.99 -10.42 -9.73
C ALA A 309 -3.31 -10.08 -11.06
N THR A 310 -2.72 -11.10 -11.69
CA THR A 310 -2.68 -11.32 -13.15
C THR A 310 -3.95 -12.11 -13.52
N THR A 311 -4.59 -12.01 -14.70
CA THR A 311 -4.19 -11.67 -16.08
C THR A 311 -5.27 -10.89 -16.86
N GLY A 312 -4.83 -10.03 -17.80
CA GLY A 312 -5.68 -9.30 -18.75
C GLY A 312 -5.09 -7.94 -19.12
N SER A 313 -4.03 -7.94 -19.93
CA SER A 313 -3.22 -6.78 -20.36
C SER A 313 -4.02 -5.50 -20.69
N ALA A 314 -4.10 -4.61 -19.71
CA ALA A 314 -4.13 -3.16 -19.85
C ALA A 314 -3.22 -2.62 -18.74
N THR A 315 -2.22 -1.81 -19.09
CA THR A 315 -1.16 -1.36 -18.19
C THR A 315 -1.69 -0.53 -17.02
N SER A 316 -2.03 -1.18 -15.90
CA SER A 316 -2.21 -0.57 -14.58
C SER A 316 -0.89 -0.66 -13.81
N GLY A 317 -0.17 0.47 -13.73
CA GLY A 317 1.06 0.59 -12.95
C GLY A 317 0.77 0.66 -11.46
N SER A 318 1.48 -0.19 -10.71
CA SER A 318 1.55 -0.25 -9.25
C SER A 318 1.57 1.13 -8.59
N ALA A 319 0.72 1.34 -7.58
CA ALA A 319 0.80 2.45 -6.66
C ALA A 319 2.17 2.44 -5.97
N ILE A 320 2.94 3.51 -6.16
CA ILE A 320 4.18 3.77 -5.42
C ILE A 320 3.80 4.78 -4.33
N SER A 321 3.83 4.34 -3.09
CA SER A 321 3.83 5.21 -1.92
C SER A 321 5.10 6.06 -1.96
N GLY A 322 4.97 7.35 -2.24
CA GLY A 322 6.04 8.35 -2.20
C GLY A 322 5.50 9.68 -1.65
N PRO A 323 6.22 10.40 -0.77
CA PRO A 323 5.70 11.61 -0.13
C PRO A 323 5.99 12.89 -0.94
N ASN A 324 5.07 13.85 -0.79
CA ASN A 324 5.00 15.21 -1.35
C ASN A 324 4.65 15.35 -2.84
N MET A 325 3.39 15.02 -3.15
CA MET A 325 2.64 15.64 -4.25
C MET A 325 2.19 17.04 -3.80
N HIS A 326 2.91 18.09 -4.17
CA HIS A 326 2.23 19.37 -4.39
C HIS A 326 1.52 19.25 -5.74
N GLY A 327 0.29 18.73 -5.71
CA GLY A 327 -0.67 19.04 -6.77
C GLY A 327 -0.87 20.57 -6.84
N PRO A 328 -1.47 21.10 -7.92
CA PRO A 328 -1.82 22.51 -7.96
C PRO A 328 -2.52 22.88 -6.65
N ASN A 329 -2.00 23.91 -5.97
CA ASN A 329 -2.51 24.43 -4.71
C ASN A 329 -3.90 25.02 -4.95
N ILE A 330 -4.91 24.16 -5.06
CA ILE A 330 -6.31 24.58 -5.08
C ILE A 330 -6.57 25.10 -3.66
N PRO A 331 -6.82 26.41 -3.49
CA PRO A 331 -6.98 26.99 -2.18
C PRO A 331 -8.13 26.29 -1.45
N VAL A 332 -7.82 25.59 -0.37
CA VAL A 332 -8.85 25.09 0.53
C VAL A 332 -9.49 26.33 1.18
N PRO A 333 -10.83 26.43 1.21
CA PRO A 333 -11.48 27.51 1.94
C PRO A 333 -10.95 27.56 3.37
N ASN A 334 -10.58 28.74 3.86
CA ASN A 334 -10.14 28.96 5.24
C ASN A 334 -11.35 28.80 6.18
N ILE A 335 -11.76 27.56 6.44
CA ILE A 335 -12.82 27.23 7.38
C ILE A 335 -12.18 27.22 8.77
N PRO A 336 -12.66 28.05 9.71
CA PRO A 336 -12.19 28.02 11.09
C PRO A 336 -12.38 26.61 11.65
N VAL A 337 -11.28 25.92 11.95
CA VAL A 337 -11.30 24.64 12.63
C VAL A 337 -11.19 24.90 14.12
N PRO A 338 -12.07 24.33 14.96
CA PRO A 338 -11.87 24.36 16.41
C PRO A 338 -10.70 23.43 16.78
N ASN A 339 -9.47 23.87 16.50
CA ASN A 339 -8.25 23.15 16.91
C ASN A 339 -7.86 23.47 18.36
N ASP A 340 -8.29 24.62 18.89
CA ASP A 340 -8.05 25.01 20.29
C ASP A 340 -9.23 24.59 21.17
N VAL A 341 -9.31 23.31 21.48
CA VAL A 341 -10.33 22.75 22.40
C VAL A 341 -9.84 22.71 23.86
N GLY A 342 -8.61 23.16 24.15
CA GLY A 342 -7.97 22.95 25.45
C GLY A 342 -7.69 21.47 25.75
N THR A 343 -7.65 21.10 27.02
CA THR A 343 -7.56 19.69 27.45
C THR A 343 -8.91 19.01 27.20
N PRO A 344 -8.98 17.91 26.42
CA PRO A 344 -10.22 17.19 26.18
C PRO A 344 -10.84 16.66 27.49
N GLU A 345 -12.17 16.71 27.57
CA GLU A 345 -12.97 16.16 28.67
C GLU A 345 -13.66 14.88 28.20
N TYR A 346 -13.04 13.72 28.47
CA TYR A 346 -13.61 12.42 28.15
C TYR A 346 -14.26 11.76 29.37
N GLN A 347 -15.48 11.26 29.20
CA GLN A 347 -16.27 10.68 30.29
C GLN A 347 -16.49 9.18 30.08
N LEU A 348 -16.14 8.37 31.08
CA LEU A 348 -16.54 6.97 31.12
C LEU A 348 -17.97 6.83 31.67
N ILE A 349 -18.87 6.21 30.91
CA ILE A 349 -20.29 6.05 31.28
C ILE A 349 -20.56 4.61 31.72
N THR A 350 -20.66 4.41 33.04
CA THR A 350 -20.91 3.09 33.65
C THR A 350 -22.28 2.97 34.31
N ASP A 351 -23.12 4.01 34.22
CA ASP A 351 -24.47 4.06 34.78
C ASP A 351 -25.52 4.59 33.79
N ALA A 352 -26.74 4.07 33.90
CA ALA A 352 -27.82 4.37 32.95
C ALA A 352 -28.27 5.83 32.98
N LYS A 353 -28.21 6.50 34.14
CA LYS A 353 -28.68 7.88 34.28
C LYS A 353 -27.78 8.82 33.47
N THR A 354 -26.47 8.68 33.59
CA THR A 354 -25.51 9.45 32.80
C THR A 354 -25.70 9.20 31.29
N LEU A 355 -25.93 7.94 30.89
CA LEU A 355 -26.22 7.61 29.49
C LEU A 355 -27.49 8.31 28.98
N GLU A 356 -28.57 8.32 29.76
CA GLU A 356 -29.83 9.01 29.43
C GLU A 356 -29.63 10.53 29.26
N GLU A 357 -28.76 11.15 30.08
CA GLU A 357 -28.42 12.57 29.96
C GLU A 357 -27.71 12.87 28.62
N TRP A 358 -26.76 12.04 28.21
CA TRP A 358 -26.09 12.13 26.91
C TRP A 358 -27.07 11.90 25.74
N ILE A 359 -27.95 10.90 25.84
CA ILE A 359 -28.99 10.63 24.84
C ILE A 359 -29.93 11.83 24.70
N ALA A 360 -30.37 12.42 25.81
CA ALA A 360 -31.26 13.59 25.79
C ALA A 360 -30.57 14.80 25.15
N ALA A 361 -29.27 15.00 25.42
CA ALA A 361 -28.49 16.06 24.79
C ALA A 361 -28.32 15.85 23.28
N ALA A 362 -28.01 14.62 22.85
CA ALA A 362 -27.91 14.25 21.44
C ALA A 362 -29.23 14.50 20.68
N ARG A 363 -30.36 14.09 21.28
CA ARG A 363 -31.70 14.34 20.72
C ARG A 363 -32.02 15.82 20.58
N LYS A 364 -31.69 16.61 21.60
CA LYS A 364 -31.90 18.07 21.58
C LYS A 364 -31.07 18.75 20.50
N GLN A 365 -29.85 18.28 20.27
CA GLN A 365 -28.93 18.82 19.27
C GLN A 365 -29.24 18.35 17.84
N GLY A 366 -29.81 17.15 17.69
CA GLY A 366 -30.16 16.57 16.39
C GLY A 366 -28.99 15.91 15.66
N TYR A 367 -27.81 15.81 16.28
CA TYR A 367 -26.69 15.01 15.77
C TYR A 367 -25.72 14.62 16.88
N LEU A 368 -24.94 13.57 16.63
CA LEU A 368 -23.79 13.14 17.43
C LEU A 368 -22.75 12.48 16.53
N ALA A 369 -21.48 12.50 16.92
CA ALA A 369 -20.51 11.54 16.43
C ALA A 369 -20.59 10.25 17.25
N VAL A 370 -20.38 9.11 16.59
CA VAL A 370 -20.45 7.76 17.17
C VAL A 370 -19.38 6.87 16.54
N ASP A 371 -18.83 5.99 17.35
CA ASP A 371 -17.90 4.94 16.93
C ASP A 371 -18.13 3.66 17.77
N THR A 372 -17.75 2.50 17.22
CA THR A 372 -17.91 1.20 17.87
C THR A 372 -16.58 0.48 18.08
N GLU A 373 -16.36 0.07 19.33
CA GLU A 373 -15.22 -0.76 19.69
C GLU A 373 -15.60 -2.23 19.68
N THR A 374 -14.75 -3.08 19.10
CA THR A 374 -15.14 -4.45 18.76
C THR A 374 -14.03 -5.49 18.97
N SER A 375 -14.40 -6.77 18.93
CA SER A 375 -13.47 -7.89 19.13
C SER A 375 -12.68 -8.34 17.89
N ALA A 376 -13.07 -7.90 16.70
CA ALA A 376 -12.47 -8.33 15.43
C ALA A 376 -12.63 -7.26 14.36
N LEU A 377 -11.78 -7.28 13.32
CA LEU A 377 -11.86 -6.35 12.19
C LEU A 377 -12.95 -6.71 11.16
N ASN A 378 -13.43 -7.96 11.17
CA ASN A 378 -14.52 -8.39 10.30
C ASN A 378 -15.86 -8.17 11.01
N ALA A 379 -16.62 -7.17 10.55
CA ALA A 379 -17.91 -6.78 11.14
C ALA A 379 -18.90 -7.94 11.29
N ALA A 380 -18.90 -8.91 10.36
CA ALA A 380 -19.82 -10.05 10.41
C ALA A 380 -19.52 -11.02 11.57
N ALA A 381 -18.27 -11.04 12.03
CA ALA A 381 -17.79 -11.88 13.15
C ALA A 381 -17.49 -11.09 14.42
N ALA A 382 -17.60 -9.76 14.39
CA ALA A 382 -17.18 -8.88 15.47
C ALA A 382 -18.28 -8.72 16.53
N ASP A 383 -17.91 -8.94 17.80
CA ASP A 383 -18.77 -8.64 18.93
C ASP A 383 -18.51 -7.22 19.41
N LEU A 384 -19.61 -6.51 19.71
CA LEU A 384 -19.56 -5.15 20.23
C LEU A 384 -19.01 -5.15 21.66
N VAL A 385 -17.94 -4.38 21.88
CA VAL A 385 -17.25 -4.25 23.18
C VAL A 385 -17.62 -2.95 23.87
N GLY A 386 -17.80 -1.87 23.12
CA GLY A 386 -18.24 -0.58 23.63
C GLY A 386 -18.62 0.39 22.52
N ILE A 387 -19.17 1.52 22.91
CA ILE A 387 -19.60 2.59 22.00
C ILE A 387 -19.06 3.91 22.54
N SER A 388 -18.50 4.75 21.67
CA SER A 388 -18.16 6.12 22.01
C SER A 388 -19.10 7.11 21.33
N MET A 389 -19.28 8.28 21.94
CA MET A 389 -20.07 9.37 21.38
C MET A 389 -19.42 10.73 21.64
N ALA A 390 -19.54 11.65 20.69
CA ALA A 390 -19.13 13.05 20.89
C ALA A 390 -20.25 14.01 20.46
N LEU A 391 -20.48 15.04 21.28
CA LEU A 391 -21.50 16.06 21.01
C LEU A 391 -20.87 17.40 20.61
N VAL A 392 -19.70 17.70 21.16
CA VAL A 392 -18.97 18.95 20.95
C VAL A 392 -17.47 18.60 20.86
N PRO A 393 -16.68 19.27 20.01
CA PRO A 393 -15.23 19.10 19.98
C PRO A 393 -14.60 19.17 21.38
N GLY A 394 -13.78 18.19 21.73
CA GLY A 394 -13.16 18.08 23.06
C GLY A 394 -14.07 17.51 24.15
N LYS A 395 -15.33 17.15 23.86
CA LYS A 395 -16.26 16.53 24.82
C LYS A 395 -16.89 15.27 24.25
N ALA A 396 -16.36 14.13 24.69
CA ALA A 396 -16.78 12.81 24.26
C ALA A 396 -16.94 11.85 25.44
N CYS A 397 -17.57 10.72 25.20
CA CYS A 397 -17.75 9.67 26.20
C CYS A 397 -17.48 8.29 25.63
N TYR A 398 -17.12 7.36 26.50
CA TYR A 398 -17.04 5.94 26.21
C TYR A 398 -18.02 5.15 27.09
N ILE A 399 -18.79 4.27 26.46
CA ILE A 399 -19.78 3.38 27.08
C ILE A 399 -19.26 1.94 26.95
N PRO A 400 -18.60 1.39 27.99
CA PRO A 400 -18.18 -0.01 28.00
C PRO A 400 -19.39 -0.94 28.07
N LEU A 401 -19.41 -1.98 27.23
CA LEU A 401 -20.54 -2.91 27.09
C LEU A 401 -20.18 -4.38 27.35
N ARG A 402 -18.94 -4.81 27.05
CA ARG A 402 -18.48 -6.21 27.22
C ARG A 402 -17.03 -6.33 27.68
N HIS A 403 -16.55 -5.43 28.54
CA HIS A 403 -15.20 -5.58 29.11
C HIS A 403 -15.15 -6.73 30.12
N GLY A 404 -14.06 -7.51 30.12
CA GLY A 404 -13.85 -8.64 31.04
C GLY A 404 -14.75 -9.87 30.81
N GLY A 405 -15.60 -9.86 29.78
CA GLY A 405 -16.59 -10.91 29.50
C GLY A 405 -16.47 -11.62 28.15
N VAL A 406 -15.52 -11.25 27.28
CA VAL A 406 -15.35 -11.87 25.96
C VAL A 406 -14.51 -13.16 26.11
N PRO A 407 -15.04 -14.35 25.76
CA PRO A 407 -14.22 -15.56 25.68
C PRO A 407 -13.10 -15.35 24.66
N VAL A 408 -11.87 -15.69 25.03
CA VAL A 408 -10.72 -15.64 24.13
C VAL A 408 -10.95 -16.65 22.99
N GLY A 409 -11.39 -16.16 21.83
CA GLY A 409 -11.50 -16.94 20.60
C GLY A 409 -10.11 -17.22 20.04
N GLY A 410 -9.47 -18.29 20.51
CA GLY A 410 -8.22 -18.82 19.99
C GLY A 410 -8.14 -20.30 20.28
N ASP A 411 -7.82 -21.10 19.26
CA ASP A 411 -7.88 -22.56 19.21
C ASP A 411 -7.46 -23.29 20.50
N GLY A 412 -8.40 -24.07 21.01
CA GLY A 412 -8.39 -24.57 22.38
C GLY A 412 -7.29 -25.57 22.74
N GLN A 413 -6.73 -25.35 23.92
CA GLN A 413 -6.87 -26.32 25.01
C GLN A 413 -7.16 -25.55 26.31
N SER A 414 -8.40 -25.10 26.48
CA SER A 414 -8.93 -24.67 27.77
C SER A 414 -9.94 -25.70 28.25
N GLY A 415 -9.70 -26.18 29.48
CA GLY A 415 -10.45 -27.26 30.10
C GLY A 415 -11.92 -26.95 30.30
N LEU A 416 -12.69 -28.04 30.36
CA LEU A 416 -14.10 -28.10 30.70
C LEU A 416 -14.34 -27.54 32.12
N ASP A 417 -14.62 -26.25 32.23
CA ASP A 417 -15.16 -25.67 33.46
C ASP A 417 -16.28 -24.69 33.10
N PHE A 418 -17.52 -25.19 33.12
CA PHE A 418 -18.72 -24.47 32.65
C PHE A 418 -19.30 -23.48 33.67
N ASP A 419 -18.71 -23.38 34.87
CA ASP A 419 -19.19 -22.55 35.99
C ASP A 419 -18.20 -21.45 36.45
N ALA A 420 -17.10 -21.22 35.72
CA ALA A 420 -16.17 -20.15 36.07
C ALA A 420 -16.68 -18.78 35.57
N THR A 421 -17.47 -18.09 36.39
CA THR A 421 -17.69 -16.64 36.22
C THR A 421 -16.34 -15.92 36.26
N PRO A 422 -15.99 -15.08 35.26
CA PRO A 422 -14.76 -14.29 35.29
C PRO A 422 -14.69 -13.49 36.59
N ALA A 423 -13.60 -13.64 37.35
CA ALA A 423 -13.50 -13.19 38.74
C ALA A 423 -13.53 -11.66 38.93
N ASN A 424 -13.58 -10.86 37.85
CA ASN A 424 -13.67 -9.39 37.90
C ASN A 424 -14.30 -8.86 36.61
N ILE A 425 -15.62 -8.82 36.52
CA ILE A 425 -16.32 -8.03 35.49
C ILE A 425 -16.34 -6.57 36.00
N PRO A 426 -15.79 -5.59 35.26
CA PRO A 426 -15.81 -4.19 35.66
C PRO A 426 -17.24 -3.63 35.75
N GLN A 427 -17.43 -2.52 36.47
CA GLN A 427 -18.73 -1.86 36.51
C GLN A 427 -19.08 -1.30 35.12
N GLN A 428 -20.20 -1.75 34.57
CA GLN A 428 -20.72 -1.31 33.28
C GLN A 428 -22.25 -1.48 33.25
N ILE A 429 -22.93 -0.77 32.36
CA ILE A 429 -24.37 -0.93 32.17
C ILE A 429 -24.61 -2.33 31.57
N PRO A 430 -25.61 -3.11 32.05
CA PRO A 430 -25.95 -4.38 31.43
C PRO A 430 -26.23 -4.21 29.93
N PHE A 431 -25.63 -5.08 29.10
CA PHE A 431 -25.63 -4.95 27.64
C PHE A 431 -27.02 -4.65 27.06
N ASP A 432 -28.01 -5.51 27.33
CA ASP A 432 -29.37 -5.35 26.79
C ASP A 432 -30.03 -4.05 27.26
N HIS A 433 -29.74 -3.60 28.47
CA HIS A 433 -30.28 -2.35 28.98
C HIS A 433 -29.65 -1.15 28.28
N ALA A 434 -28.32 -1.13 28.09
CA ALA A 434 -27.64 -0.08 27.35
C ALA A 434 -28.11 -0.01 25.88
N MET A 435 -28.19 -1.17 25.21
CA MET A 435 -28.68 -1.22 23.82
C MET A 435 -30.15 -0.79 23.72
N GLY A 436 -31.00 -1.14 24.69
CA GLY A 436 -32.38 -0.69 24.74
C GLY A 436 -32.52 0.84 24.91
N LEU A 437 -31.59 1.49 25.60
CA LEU A 437 -31.53 2.94 25.73
C LEU A 437 -31.03 3.61 24.44
N LEU A 438 -30.02 3.02 23.79
CA LEU A 438 -29.37 3.56 22.59
C LEU A 438 -30.19 3.35 21.31
N GLN A 439 -30.92 2.24 21.19
CA GLN A 439 -31.68 1.90 19.97
C GLN A 439 -32.60 3.04 19.53
N PRO A 440 -33.47 3.62 20.39
CA PRO A 440 -34.32 4.71 19.98
C PRO A 440 -33.57 5.93 19.46
N LEU A 441 -32.32 6.18 19.89
CA LEU A 441 -31.49 7.30 19.42
C LEU A 441 -30.86 6.98 18.05
N PHE A 442 -30.33 5.77 17.91
CA PHE A 442 -29.63 5.32 16.71
C PHE A 442 -30.55 5.11 15.51
N GLU A 443 -31.82 4.75 15.75
CA GLU A 443 -32.85 4.60 14.71
C GLU A 443 -33.67 5.88 14.47
N ASP A 444 -33.45 6.94 15.27
CA ASP A 444 -34.22 8.19 15.14
C ASP A 444 -33.87 8.93 13.84
N PRO A 445 -34.83 9.15 12.92
CA PRO A 445 -34.60 9.90 11.69
C PRO A 445 -34.26 11.38 11.92
N ALA A 446 -34.58 11.94 13.10
CA ALA A 446 -34.31 13.32 13.46
C ALA A 446 -32.90 13.55 14.03
N VAL A 447 -32.15 12.49 14.31
CA VAL A 447 -30.78 12.59 14.85
C VAL A 447 -29.78 12.06 13.83
N LEU A 448 -28.85 12.89 13.38
CA LEU A 448 -27.77 12.47 12.48
C LEU A 448 -26.64 11.79 13.25
N LYS A 449 -26.26 10.57 12.83
CA LYS A 449 -25.10 9.86 13.37
C LYS A 449 -23.91 10.09 12.46
N ILE A 450 -22.83 10.64 13.01
CA ILE A 450 -21.61 10.98 12.28
C ILE A 450 -20.52 10.00 12.71
N GLY A 451 -19.72 9.49 11.78
CA GLY A 451 -18.58 8.65 12.15
C GLY A 451 -17.59 8.50 11.01
N HIS A 452 -16.63 7.61 11.19
CA HIS A 452 -15.57 7.36 10.23
C HIS A 452 -15.67 5.91 9.79
N ASN A 453 -15.95 5.66 8.50
CA ASN A 453 -16.23 4.31 8.00
C ASN A 453 -17.48 3.66 8.66
N LEU A 454 -18.57 4.43 8.78
CA LEU A 454 -19.81 4.06 9.48
C LEU A 454 -20.51 2.82 8.94
N LYS A 455 -20.15 2.38 7.73
CA LYS A 455 -20.58 1.11 7.16
C LYS A 455 -20.19 -0.05 8.09
N TYR A 456 -18.99 -0.01 8.66
CA TYR A 456 -18.51 -1.00 9.62
C TYR A 456 -19.42 -1.04 10.86
N ASP A 457 -19.60 0.11 11.52
CA ASP A 457 -20.42 0.26 12.72
C ASP A 457 -21.88 -0.16 12.47
N SER A 458 -22.42 0.24 11.33
CA SER A 458 -23.77 -0.13 10.90
C SER A 458 -23.91 -1.65 10.79
N HIS A 459 -22.95 -2.33 10.16
CA HIS A 459 -22.95 -3.79 10.05
C HIS A 459 -22.79 -4.46 11.42
N VAL A 460 -21.87 -3.99 12.26
CA VAL A 460 -21.69 -4.51 13.64
C VAL A 460 -22.99 -4.42 14.43
N LEU A 461 -23.68 -3.28 14.40
CA LEU A 461 -24.93 -3.04 15.13
C LEU A 461 -26.13 -3.83 14.59
N LEU A 462 -26.17 -4.11 13.28
CA LEU A 462 -27.22 -4.92 12.65
C LEU A 462 -27.24 -6.37 13.14
N ARG A 463 -26.12 -6.89 13.67
CA ARG A 463 -26.08 -8.25 14.21
C ARG A 463 -27.04 -8.35 15.41
N PRO A 464 -27.93 -9.36 15.46
CA PRO A 464 -28.82 -9.56 16.61
C PRO A 464 -28.08 -9.68 17.94
N SER A 465 -26.91 -10.33 17.94
CA SER A 465 -26.04 -10.45 19.11
C SER A 465 -25.43 -9.13 19.56
N ASN A 466 -25.47 -8.07 18.74
CA ASN A 466 -24.95 -6.73 19.05
C ASN A 466 -26.07 -5.69 19.21
N GLY A 467 -27.33 -6.12 19.30
CA GLY A 467 -28.49 -5.26 19.52
C GLY A 467 -29.46 -5.19 18.35
N GLY A 468 -29.07 -5.62 17.14
CA GLY A 468 -29.96 -5.65 15.97
C GLY A 468 -30.48 -4.27 15.55
N ILE A 469 -29.65 -3.23 15.70
CA ILE A 469 -30.02 -1.83 15.50
C ILE A 469 -29.73 -1.43 14.06
N LYS A 470 -30.71 -0.80 13.40
CA LYS A 470 -30.51 -0.21 12.08
C LYS A 470 -30.12 1.27 12.19
N LEU A 471 -28.82 1.53 12.20
CA LEU A 471 -28.27 2.88 12.30
C LEU A 471 -28.73 3.78 11.14
N GLY A 472 -29.33 4.94 11.44
CA GLY A 472 -29.65 5.94 10.42
C GLY A 472 -30.45 7.15 10.93
N PRO A 473 -30.36 8.33 10.28
CA PRO A 473 -29.50 8.72 9.17
C PRO A 473 -28.03 8.88 9.57
N VAL A 474 -27.14 8.74 8.60
CA VAL A 474 -25.69 8.67 8.81
C VAL A 474 -24.93 9.76 8.04
N ASP A 475 -23.78 10.18 8.54
CA ASP A 475 -22.75 10.93 7.82
C ASP A 475 -21.38 10.28 8.08
N ASP A 476 -20.52 10.25 7.06
CA ASP A 476 -19.27 9.51 7.10
C ASP A 476 -18.10 10.40 6.64
N THR A 477 -17.15 10.65 7.54
CA THR A 477 -16.00 11.53 7.28
C THR A 477 -15.00 10.96 6.29
N MET A 478 -14.87 9.62 6.21
CA MET A 478 -14.05 8.95 5.20
C MET A 478 -14.63 9.20 3.80
N CYS A 479 -15.95 9.06 3.66
CA CYS A 479 -16.66 9.31 2.40
C CYS A 479 -16.69 10.80 2.03
N LEU A 480 -16.87 11.69 3.01
CA LEU A 480 -16.76 13.14 2.81
C LEU A 480 -15.39 13.51 2.23
N SER A 481 -14.32 13.04 2.86
CA SER A 481 -12.95 13.27 2.39
C SER A 481 -12.75 12.70 0.99
N TYR A 482 -13.25 11.50 0.71
CA TYR A 482 -13.10 10.86 -0.59
C TYR A 482 -13.80 11.63 -1.72
N VAL A 483 -15.01 12.15 -1.49
CA VAL A 483 -15.74 12.95 -2.48
C VAL A 483 -15.06 14.29 -2.75
N LEU A 484 -14.47 14.91 -1.72
CA LEU A 484 -13.79 16.21 -1.83
C LEU A 484 -12.39 16.08 -2.46
N ASP A 485 -11.62 15.13 -1.94
CA ASP A 485 -10.17 15.09 -2.08
C ASP A 485 -9.67 13.75 -2.67
N GLY A 486 -10.54 12.97 -3.30
CA GLY A 486 -10.20 11.71 -3.97
C GLY A 486 -9.09 11.88 -5.01
N GLY A 487 -7.91 11.33 -4.71
CA GLY A 487 -6.70 11.49 -5.52
C GLY A 487 -5.87 12.74 -5.20
N ARG A 488 -6.39 13.71 -4.43
CA ARG A 488 -5.66 14.90 -3.97
C ARG A 488 -4.85 14.62 -2.71
N VAL A 489 -5.42 13.85 -1.78
CA VAL A 489 -4.75 13.43 -0.53
C VAL A 489 -4.17 12.02 -0.63
N GLY A 490 -3.21 11.71 0.26
CA GLY A 490 -2.50 10.42 0.30
C GLY A 490 -3.30 9.26 0.90
N GLY A 491 -4.41 9.55 1.59
CA GLY A 491 -5.29 8.55 2.19
C GLY A 491 -6.55 9.17 2.80
N HIS A 492 -7.48 8.31 3.19
CA HIS A 492 -8.75 8.71 3.80
C HIS A 492 -8.96 8.10 5.19
N SER A 493 -7.94 7.48 5.80
CA SER A 493 -8.03 7.02 7.19
C SER A 493 -8.08 8.19 8.15
N MET A 494 -8.74 7.99 9.30
CA MET A 494 -8.87 9.03 10.32
C MET A 494 -7.52 9.55 10.79
N ASP A 495 -6.54 8.69 11.05
CA ASP A 495 -5.18 9.09 11.44
C ASP A 495 -4.54 10.03 10.43
N TYR A 496 -4.67 9.69 9.15
CA TYR A 496 -4.12 10.50 8.06
C TYR A 496 -4.85 11.84 7.98
N LEU A 497 -6.18 11.84 8.06
CA LEU A 497 -6.98 13.05 7.97
C LEU A 497 -6.79 13.96 9.18
N ALA A 498 -6.69 13.41 10.39
CA ALA A 498 -6.38 14.17 11.61
C ALA A 498 -5.01 14.85 11.50
N GLY A 499 -3.98 14.12 11.07
CA GLY A 499 -2.64 14.70 10.88
C GLY A 499 -2.59 15.72 9.73
N HIS A 500 -3.33 15.49 8.65
CA HIS A 500 -3.33 16.37 7.48
C HIS A 500 -4.14 17.65 7.68
N TRP A 501 -5.33 17.54 8.28
CA TRP A 501 -6.29 18.64 8.37
C TRP A 501 -6.34 19.33 9.73
N LEU A 502 -6.07 18.59 10.82
CA LEU A 502 -6.19 19.09 12.18
C LEU A 502 -4.82 19.33 12.84
N ASP A 503 -3.72 18.93 12.18
CA ASP A 503 -2.37 18.88 12.78
C ASP A 503 -2.38 18.07 14.09
N TYR A 504 -3.19 17.00 14.13
CA TYR A 504 -3.46 16.19 15.31
C TYR A 504 -2.96 14.76 15.12
N THR A 505 -2.27 14.20 16.12
CA THR A 505 -1.83 12.79 16.11
C THR A 505 -2.75 11.98 16.99
N THR A 506 -3.50 11.06 16.39
CA THR A 506 -4.39 10.13 17.11
C THR A 506 -3.61 9.04 17.84
N ILE A 507 -4.17 8.58 18.96
CA ILE A 507 -3.77 7.39 19.72
C ILE A 507 -3.89 6.17 18.80
N LYS A 508 -2.87 5.31 18.75
CA LYS A 508 -2.96 4.11 17.92
C LYS A 508 -3.59 2.96 18.70
N TYR A 509 -4.35 2.12 17.99
CA TYR A 509 -4.87 0.86 18.54
C TYR A 509 -3.76 0.02 19.19
N GLU A 510 -2.57 0.04 18.59
CA GLU A 510 -1.38 -0.65 19.08
C GLU A 510 -0.80 -0.08 20.40
N ASP A 511 -1.05 1.19 20.70
CA ASP A 511 -0.60 1.84 21.93
C ASP A 511 -1.43 1.37 23.13
N VAL A 512 -2.70 1.01 22.87
CA VAL A 512 -3.64 0.52 23.90
C VAL A 512 -3.64 -1.00 23.99
N CYS A 513 -3.74 -1.68 22.84
CA CYS A 513 -3.88 -3.14 22.78
C CYS A 513 -2.54 -3.88 22.62
N GLY A 514 -1.43 -3.18 22.39
CA GLY A 514 -0.14 -3.79 22.07
C GLY A 514 -0.02 -4.27 20.61
N LYS A 515 1.11 -4.93 20.30
CA LYS A 515 1.50 -5.32 18.93
C LYS A 515 1.78 -6.81 18.77
N GLY A 516 1.53 -7.33 17.58
CA GLY A 516 1.90 -8.68 17.16
C GLY A 516 1.28 -9.77 18.04
N ALA A 517 2.04 -10.83 18.35
CA ALA A 517 1.54 -11.95 19.16
C ALA A 517 1.20 -11.58 20.62
N LYS A 518 1.57 -10.37 21.07
CA LYS A 518 1.22 -9.84 22.40
C LYS A 518 0.04 -8.87 22.36
N GLN A 519 -0.52 -8.60 21.18
CA GLN A 519 -1.71 -7.78 21.06
C GLN A 519 -2.87 -8.48 21.78
N VAL A 520 -3.54 -7.75 22.66
CA VAL A 520 -4.70 -8.25 23.39
C VAL A 520 -5.99 -7.77 22.73
N PRO A 521 -7.10 -8.52 22.81
CA PRO A 521 -8.40 -8.04 22.32
C PRO A 521 -8.87 -6.81 23.11
N PHE A 522 -9.53 -5.85 22.46
CA PHE A 522 -9.98 -4.60 23.09
C PHE A 522 -10.83 -4.83 24.36
N GLY A 523 -11.72 -5.84 24.35
CA GLY A 523 -12.56 -6.20 25.50
C GLY A 523 -11.82 -6.76 26.72
N SER A 524 -10.50 -7.03 26.60
CA SER A 524 -9.66 -7.43 27.74
C SER A 524 -9.03 -6.25 28.49
N LEU A 525 -9.09 -5.04 27.91
CA LEU A 525 -8.65 -3.81 28.57
C LEU A 525 -9.57 -3.46 29.74
N SER A 526 -9.07 -2.70 30.72
CA SER A 526 -9.98 -2.03 31.66
C SER A 526 -10.73 -0.91 30.92
N PRO A 527 -11.98 -0.60 31.29
CA PRO A 527 -12.72 0.49 30.66
C PRO A 527 -11.99 1.84 30.73
N GLU A 528 -11.22 2.09 31.78
CA GLU A 528 -10.42 3.32 31.95
C GLU A 528 -9.27 3.39 30.94
N ALA A 529 -8.60 2.26 30.67
CA ALA A 529 -7.53 2.20 29.67
C ALA A 529 -8.06 2.33 28.23
N ALA A 530 -9.32 1.98 28.00
CA ALA A 530 -9.99 2.10 26.71
C ALA A 530 -10.59 3.50 26.46
N LEU A 531 -10.84 4.29 27.51
CA LEU A 531 -11.59 5.54 27.46
C LEU A 531 -11.01 6.53 26.43
N ASP A 532 -9.73 6.86 26.56
CA ASP A 532 -9.13 7.96 25.79
C ASP A 532 -9.08 7.64 24.30
N TYR A 533 -8.76 6.39 23.94
CA TYR A 533 -8.77 5.93 22.56
C TYR A 533 -10.17 6.00 21.94
N ALA A 534 -11.15 5.35 22.57
CA ALA A 534 -12.49 5.28 22.01
C ALA A 534 -13.17 6.65 21.95
N ALA A 535 -13.01 7.47 23.00
CA ALA A 535 -13.60 8.81 23.04
C ALA A 535 -12.92 9.78 22.06
N GLU A 536 -11.60 9.66 21.85
CA GLU A 536 -10.87 10.44 20.86
C GLU A 536 -11.39 10.17 19.44
N ASP A 537 -11.65 8.92 19.08
CA ASP A 537 -12.13 8.56 17.74
C ASP A 537 -13.45 9.27 17.39
N ALA A 538 -14.41 9.31 18.33
CA ALA A 538 -15.66 10.05 18.16
C ALA A 538 -15.45 11.58 18.09
N ASP A 539 -14.55 12.13 18.92
CA ASP A 539 -14.24 13.56 18.93
C ASP A 539 -13.57 14.02 17.63
N ILE A 540 -12.49 13.36 17.24
CA ILE A 540 -11.75 13.66 16.00
C ILE A 540 -12.65 13.52 14.79
N THR A 541 -13.50 12.51 14.77
CA THR A 541 -14.53 12.38 13.74
C THR A 541 -15.45 13.60 13.69
N LEU A 542 -15.96 14.07 14.83
CA LEU A 542 -16.82 15.25 14.87
C LEU A 542 -16.11 16.50 14.32
N ARG A 543 -14.83 16.69 14.66
CA ARG A 543 -14.01 17.80 14.17
C ARG A 543 -13.79 17.72 12.66
N LEU A 544 -13.46 16.53 12.14
CA LEU A 544 -13.32 16.29 10.71
C LEU A 544 -14.64 16.56 9.98
N TRP A 545 -15.78 16.15 10.53
CA TRP A 545 -17.08 16.41 9.93
C TRP A 545 -17.38 17.92 9.86
N GLN A 546 -17.12 18.67 10.93
CA GLN A 546 -17.31 20.13 10.95
C GLN A 546 -16.44 20.86 9.91
N LEU A 547 -15.27 20.30 9.59
CA LEU A 547 -14.40 20.81 8.53
C LEU A 547 -14.86 20.40 7.13
N LEU A 548 -15.14 19.11 6.91
CA LEU A 548 -15.36 18.55 5.58
C LEU A 548 -16.78 18.80 5.07
N LYS A 549 -17.80 18.68 5.93
CA LYS A 549 -19.21 18.80 5.52
C LYS A 549 -19.53 20.13 4.84
N PRO A 550 -19.10 21.31 5.35
CA PRO A 550 -19.38 22.59 4.69
C PRO A 550 -18.70 22.71 3.31
N ARG A 551 -17.57 22.03 3.08
CA ARG A 551 -16.83 22.08 1.82
C ARG A 551 -17.61 21.51 0.65
N LEU A 552 -18.53 20.57 0.88
CA LEU A 552 -19.33 19.95 -0.17
C LEU A 552 -20.07 20.98 -1.03
N ALA A 553 -20.67 21.98 -0.39
CA ALA A 553 -21.41 23.03 -1.08
C ALA A 553 -20.47 24.00 -1.80
N THR A 554 -19.38 24.41 -1.16
CA THR A 554 -18.41 25.36 -1.73
C THR A 554 -17.63 24.77 -2.90
N GLU A 555 -17.34 23.46 -2.85
CA GLU A 555 -16.66 22.75 -3.92
C GLU A 555 -17.65 22.12 -4.91
N GLY A 556 -18.97 22.28 -4.75
CA GLY A 556 -19.96 21.83 -5.74
C GLY A 556 -20.11 20.31 -5.87
N VAL A 557 -19.68 19.55 -4.87
CA VAL A 557 -19.74 18.07 -4.85
C VAL A 557 -20.80 17.52 -3.86
N ALA A 558 -21.67 18.38 -3.34
CA ALA A 558 -22.75 17.99 -2.43
C ALA A 558 -23.70 16.93 -3.02
N SER A 559 -24.02 17.02 -4.31
CA SER A 559 -24.88 16.03 -4.98
C SER A 559 -24.28 14.62 -4.94
N VAL A 560 -22.96 14.50 -5.13
CA VAL A 560 -22.23 13.24 -5.14
C VAL A 560 -22.29 12.59 -3.77
N TYR A 561 -21.96 13.34 -2.71
CA TYR A 561 -22.01 12.79 -1.36
C TYR A 561 -23.45 12.47 -0.92
N GLU A 562 -24.37 13.42 -1.02
CA GLU A 562 -25.74 13.28 -0.48
C GLU A 562 -26.60 12.27 -1.26
N ARG A 563 -26.34 12.09 -2.56
CA ARG A 563 -27.18 11.27 -3.44
C ARG A 563 -26.52 9.98 -3.91
N LEU A 564 -25.21 9.82 -3.70
CA LEU A 564 -24.48 8.60 -4.06
C LEU A 564 -23.84 7.94 -2.84
N GLU A 565 -22.85 8.57 -2.19
CA GLU A 565 -22.08 7.87 -1.15
C GLU A 565 -22.86 7.66 0.15
N ARG A 566 -23.46 8.72 0.69
CA ARG A 566 -24.19 8.69 1.96
C ARG A 566 -25.33 7.65 1.99
N PRO A 567 -26.26 7.59 1.01
CA PRO A 567 -27.33 6.59 1.03
C PRO A 567 -26.85 5.16 0.74
N LEU A 568 -25.64 4.99 0.20
CA LEU A 568 -25.08 3.67 -0.10
C LEU A 568 -24.54 2.97 1.14
N ILE A 569 -24.11 3.71 2.17
CA ILE A 569 -23.61 3.17 3.45
C ILE A 569 -24.54 2.09 4.05
N PRO A 570 -25.82 2.39 4.35
CA PRO A 570 -26.70 1.39 4.95
C PRO A 570 -27.02 0.23 4.00
N ILE A 571 -26.98 0.45 2.69
CA ILE A 571 -27.22 -0.60 1.70
C ILE A 571 -26.08 -1.60 1.68
N LEU A 572 -24.82 -1.11 1.71
CA LEU A 572 -23.66 -1.99 1.80
C LEU A 572 -23.65 -2.71 3.15
N ALA A 573 -23.98 -2.06 4.25
CA ALA A 573 -24.10 -2.74 5.54
C ALA A 573 -25.16 -3.88 5.50
N ASP A 574 -26.33 -3.64 4.89
CA ASP A 574 -27.36 -4.67 4.71
C ASP A 574 -26.87 -5.83 3.80
N MET A 575 -26.12 -5.54 2.73
CA MET A 575 -25.54 -6.54 1.82
C MET A 575 -24.49 -7.41 2.51
N GLU A 576 -23.55 -6.77 3.22
CA GLU A 576 -22.50 -7.46 3.96
C GLU A 576 -23.08 -8.30 5.09
N HIS A 577 -24.10 -7.80 5.78
CA HIS A 577 -24.82 -8.53 6.82
C HIS A 577 -25.53 -9.77 6.26
N ALA A 578 -26.14 -9.68 5.08
CA ALA A 578 -26.78 -10.81 4.44
C ALA A 578 -25.78 -11.90 4.01
N GLY A 579 -24.64 -11.50 3.44
CA GLY A 579 -23.65 -12.41 2.87
C GLY A 579 -24.21 -13.27 1.73
N ILE A 580 -23.40 -14.19 1.20
CA ILE A 580 -23.81 -15.13 0.14
C ILE A 580 -23.57 -16.59 0.56
N THR A 581 -24.48 -17.50 0.20
CA THR A 581 -24.29 -18.94 0.45
C THR A 581 -23.26 -19.52 -0.52
N VAL A 582 -22.33 -20.28 0.04
CA VAL A 582 -21.29 -20.99 -0.71
C VAL A 582 -21.32 -22.46 -0.32
N ASP A 583 -21.32 -23.37 -1.29
CA ASP A 583 -21.30 -24.81 -1.05
C ASP A 583 -19.85 -25.30 -0.80
N PRO A 584 -19.50 -25.68 0.44
CA PRO A 584 -18.16 -26.12 0.78
C PRO A 584 -17.77 -27.46 0.13
N ALA A 585 -18.75 -28.32 -0.20
CA ALA A 585 -18.48 -29.61 -0.83
C ALA A 585 -18.04 -29.43 -2.30
N ILE A 586 -18.65 -28.46 -3.00
CA ILE A 586 -18.23 -28.09 -4.35
C ILE A 586 -16.79 -27.56 -4.34
N LEU A 587 -16.48 -26.65 -3.41
CA LEU A 587 -15.13 -26.07 -3.27
C LEU A 587 -14.07 -27.11 -2.89
N ALA A 588 -14.37 -27.99 -1.93
CA ALA A 588 -13.43 -29.05 -1.52
C ALA A 588 -13.11 -30.00 -2.68
N ARG A 589 -14.11 -30.36 -3.50
CA ARG A 589 -13.90 -31.18 -4.71
C ARG A 589 -13.03 -30.46 -5.74
N MET A 590 -13.25 -29.16 -5.96
CA MET A 590 -12.42 -28.35 -6.86
C MET A 590 -10.98 -28.22 -6.36
N SER A 591 -10.78 -27.99 -5.06
CA SER A 591 -9.45 -27.89 -4.45
C SER A 591 -8.64 -29.18 -4.67
N ASN A 592 -9.28 -30.34 -4.51
CA ASN A 592 -8.67 -31.63 -4.78
C ASN A 592 -8.35 -31.84 -6.28
N ASP A 593 -9.27 -31.51 -7.19
CA ASP A 593 -9.02 -31.59 -8.64
C ASP A 593 -7.84 -30.71 -9.07
N PHE A 594 -7.80 -29.47 -8.59
CA PHE A 594 -6.70 -28.54 -8.85
C PHE A 594 -5.39 -29.06 -8.30
N ALA A 595 -5.37 -29.64 -7.10
CA ALA A 595 -4.17 -30.23 -6.52
C ALA A 595 -3.61 -31.37 -7.40
N THR A 596 -4.48 -32.28 -7.87
CA THR A 596 -4.08 -33.38 -8.77
C THR A 596 -3.51 -32.86 -10.10
N ARG A 597 -4.17 -31.86 -10.71
CA ARG A 597 -3.69 -31.26 -11.97
C ARG A 597 -2.38 -30.49 -11.79
N MET A 598 -2.21 -29.81 -10.65
CA MET A 598 -0.96 -29.13 -10.30
C MET A 598 0.20 -30.11 -10.12
N GLU A 599 -0.04 -31.29 -9.54
CA GLU A 599 0.97 -32.33 -9.38
C GLU A 599 1.42 -32.90 -10.75
N ALA A 600 0.46 -33.11 -11.66
CA ALA A 600 0.75 -33.51 -13.04
C ALA A 600 1.61 -32.45 -13.76
N LEU A 601 1.21 -31.18 -13.72
CA LEU A 601 1.98 -30.07 -14.30
C LEU A 601 3.36 -29.92 -13.64
N GLN A 602 3.46 -30.12 -12.33
CA GLN A 602 4.74 -30.08 -11.62
C GLN A 602 5.68 -31.16 -12.13
N THR A 603 5.17 -32.38 -12.34
CA THR A 603 5.95 -33.49 -12.90
C THR A 603 6.45 -33.18 -14.32
N GLU A 604 5.59 -32.60 -15.17
CA GLU A 604 5.96 -32.15 -16.51
C GLU A 604 7.04 -31.06 -16.47
N ILE A 605 6.88 -30.05 -15.60
CA ILE A 605 7.83 -28.94 -15.43
C ILE A 605 9.18 -29.43 -14.94
N HIS A 606 9.22 -30.33 -13.96
CA HIS A 606 10.46 -30.94 -13.47
C HIS A 606 11.12 -31.79 -14.56
N GLY A 607 10.33 -32.51 -15.36
CA GLY A 607 10.82 -33.25 -16.53
C GLY A 607 11.47 -32.35 -17.58
N LEU A 608 10.86 -31.20 -17.90
CA LEU A 608 11.40 -30.20 -18.84
C LEU A 608 12.64 -29.49 -18.29
N ALA A 609 12.71 -29.26 -16.98
CA ALA A 609 13.85 -28.62 -16.33
C ALA A 609 15.05 -29.58 -16.12
N GLY A 610 14.80 -30.89 -16.07
CA GLY A 610 15.80 -31.91 -15.78
C GLY A 610 16.19 -32.02 -14.30
N GLU A 611 15.52 -31.28 -13.40
CA GLU A 611 15.72 -31.33 -11.96
C GLU A 611 14.48 -30.88 -11.19
N ASN A 612 14.46 -31.19 -9.90
CA ASN A 612 13.39 -30.77 -8.99
C ASN A 612 13.71 -29.41 -8.38
N PHE A 613 12.73 -28.51 -8.41
CA PHE A 613 12.81 -27.20 -7.77
C PHE A 613 11.42 -26.71 -7.36
N ASN A 614 11.37 -25.69 -6.52
CA ASN A 614 10.11 -25.06 -6.13
C ASN A 614 9.62 -24.11 -7.23
N ILE A 615 8.58 -24.54 -7.96
CA ILE A 615 7.95 -23.78 -9.05
C ILE A 615 7.33 -22.46 -8.56
N ALA A 616 6.87 -22.42 -7.31
CA ALA A 616 6.32 -21.22 -6.69
C ALA A 616 7.38 -20.15 -6.42
N SER A 617 8.68 -20.53 -6.35
CA SER A 617 9.78 -19.61 -6.07
C SER A 617 10.24 -18.88 -7.33
N PRO A 618 9.99 -17.55 -7.46
CA PRO A 618 10.41 -16.79 -8.64
C PRO A 618 11.93 -16.82 -8.85
N LYS A 619 12.69 -16.93 -7.77
CA LYS A 619 14.15 -17.02 -7.79
C LYS A 619 14.61 -18.33 -8.42
N GLN A 620 14.16 -19.47 -7.90
CA GLN A 620 14.56 -20.78 -8.42
C GLN A 620 14.09 -20.95 -9.87
N LEU A 621 12.84 -20.60 -10.17
CA LEU A 621 12.33 -20.64 -11.54
C LEU A 621 13.16 -19.76 -12.49
N GLY A 622 13.55 -18.56 -12.05
CA GLY A 622 14.38 -17.66 -12.83
C GLY A 622 15.78 -18.22 -13.12
N GLU A 623 16.42 -18.85 -12.13
CA GLU A 623 17.71 -19.54 -12.28
C GLU A 623 17.60 -20.70 -13.29
N ILE A 624 16.51 -21.49 -13.24
CA ILE A 624 16.27 -22.56 -14.23
C ILE A 624 16.13 -21.99 -15.65
N LEU A 625 15.21 -21.04 -15.84
CA LEU A 625 14.87 -20.53 -17.18
C LEU A 625 16.04 -19.77 -17.83
N PHE A 626 16.74 -18.93 -17.07
CA PHE A 626 17.70 -18.00 -17.65
C PHE A 626 19.17 -18.41 -17.46
N ASP A 627 19.54 -19.03 -16.34
CA ASP A 627 20.92 -19.46 -16.13
C ASP A 627 21.17 -20.86 -16.69
N LYS A 628 20.28 -21.84 -16.41
CA LYS A 628 20.48 -23.23 -16.83
C LYS A 628 20.01 -23.51 -18.25
N MET A 629 18.79 -23.12 -18.60
CA MET A 629 18.26 -23.31 -19.96
C MET A 629 18.79 -22.25 -20.95
N GLY A 630 19.41 -21.17 -20.46
CA GLY A 630 20.04 -20.15 -21.30
C GLY A 630 19.05 -19.34 -22.14
N LEU A 631 17.77 -19.28 -21.74
CA LEU A 631 16.75 -18.53 -22.47
C LEU A 631 17.07 -17.03 -22.45
N GLN A 632 16.83 -16.34 -23.56
CA GLN A 632 17.04 -14.90 -23.66
C GLN A 632 15.89 -14.14 -22.99
N GLY A 633 16.12 -12.89 -22.54
CA GLY A 633 15.06 -12.03 -22.01
C GLY A 633 14.93 -11.93 -20.48
N GLY A 634 15.80 -12.62 -19.72
CA GLY A 634 15.82 -12.54 -18.25
C GLY A 634 16.24 -11.16 -17.73
N LYS A 635 15.28 -10.31 -17.36
CA LYS A 635 15.56 -9.04 -16.66
C LYS A 635 15.74 -9.28 -15.16
N LYS A 636 16.90 -8.95 -14.62
CA LYS A 636 17.14 -8.96 -13.16
C LYS A 636 16.53 -7.74 -12.50
N SER A 637 15.84 -7.95 -11.39
CA SER A 637 15.34 -6.90 -10.52
C SER A 637 16.48 -6.22 -9.75
N LYS A 638 16.18 -5.12 -9.04
CA LYS A 638 17.15 -4.43 -8.17
C LYS A 638 17.78 -5.34 -7.10
N THR A 639 17.12 -6.45 -6.75
CA THR A 639 17.60 -7.45 -5.80
C THR A 639 18.43 -8.57 -6.44
N GLY A 640 18.66 -8.52 -7.76
CA GLY A 640 19.48 -9.49 -8.50
C GLY A 640 18.73 -10.75 -8.97
N ALA A 641 17.49 -10.97 -8.52
CA ALA A 641 16.66 -12.09 -8.99
C ALA A 641 16.03 -11.80 -10.37
N TYR A 642 15.94 -12.81 -11.23
CA TYR A 642 15.25 -12.69 -12.52
C TYR A 642 13.74 -12.46 -12.34
N SER A 643 13.17 -11.61 -13.19
CA SER A 643 11.72 -11.47 -13.31
C SER A 643 11.15 -12.71 -13.98
N THR A 644 10.19 -13.35 -13.31
CA THR A 644 9.37 -14.42 -13.88
C THR A 644 7.90 -14.00 -13.89
N SER A 645 7.60 -12.72 -14.13
CA SER A 645 6.21 -12.24 -14.22
C SER A 645 5.44 -12.92 -15.35
N ALA A 646 4.10 -12.87 -15.31
CA ALA A 646 3.24 -13.41 -16.38
C ALA A 646 3.69 -12.89 -17.76
N ASP A 647 3.88 -11.57 -17.91
CA ASP A 647 4.42 -10.95 -19.14
C ASP A 647 5.71 -11.59 -19.69
N VAL A 648 6.64 -11.97 -18.80
CA VAL A 648 7.92 -12.57 -19.22
C VAL A 648 7.68 -14.01 -19.68
N LEU A 649 6.89 -14.76 -18.91
CA LEU A 649 6.56 -16.15 -19.25
C LEU A 649 5.68 -16.24 -20.51
N ASP A 650 4.73 -15.33 -20.71
CA ASP A 650 3.89 -15.25 -21.91
C ASP A 650 4.74 -14.99 -23.16
N THR A 651 5.77 -14.13 -23.03
CA THR A 651 6.72 -13.87 -24.13
C THR A 651 7.51 -15.13 -24.47
N LEU A 652 8.04 -15.82 -23.45
CA LEU A 652 8.77 -17.08 -23.65
C LEU A 652 7.86 -18.18 -24.24
N ALA A 653 6.61 -18.28 -23.78
CA ALA A 653 5.63 -19.22 -24.31
C ALA A 653 5.32 -18.92 -25.79
N ALA A 654 5.18 -17.65 -26.17
CA ALA A 654 5.00 -17.23 -27.56
C ALA A 654 6.23 -17.53 -28.45
N GLU A 655 7.43 -17.54 -27.87
CA GLU A 655 8.68 -17.96 -28.52
C GLU A 655 8.82 -19.51 -28.62
N GLY A 656 7.83 -20.26 -28.11
CA GLY A 656 7.78 -21.72 -28.19
C GLY A 656 8.40 -22.45 -27.00
N VAL A 657 8.69 -21.76 -25.89
CA VAL A 657 9.21 -22.38 -24.67
C VAL A 657 8.08 -23.10 -23.92
N GLU A 658 7.96 -24.42 -24.11
CA GLU A 658 6.90 -25.23 -23.50
C GLU A 658 6.85 -25.11 -21.96
N MET A 659 8.02 -25.09 -21.31
CA MET A 659 8.11 -24.94 -19.85
C MET A 659 7.45 -23.65 -19.34
N ALA A 660 7.55 -22.55 -20.10
CA ALA A 660 6.95 -21.28 -19.70
C ALA A 660 5.41 -21.36 -19.71
N GLN A 661 4.83 -22.03 -20.71
CA GLN A 661 3.38 -22.28 -20.77
C GLN A 661 2.91 -23.16 -19.60
N ARG A 662 3.60 -24.27 -19.32
CA ARG A 662 3.24 -25.16 -18.20
C ARG A 662 3.31 -24.45 -16.86
N VAL A 663 4.30 -23.58 -16.65
CA VAL A 663 4.42 -22.78 -15.44
C VAL A 663 3.29 -21.75 -15.30
N LEU A 664 2.87 -21.13 -16.40
CA LEU A 664 1.70 -20.24 -16.41
C LEU A 664 0.43 -21.00 -15.99
N ASP A 665 0.19 -22.17 -16.58
CA ASP A 665 -0.95 -23.03 -16.26
C ASP A 665 -0.91 -23.46 -14.78
N TRP A 666 0.27 -23.86 -14.29
CA TRP A 666 0.47 -24.25 -12.89
C TRP A 666 0.17 -23.10 -11.93
N ARG A 667 0.65 -21.88 -12.24
CA ARG A 667 0.40 -20.69 -11.41
C ARG A 667 -1.06 -20.27 -11.41
N GLN A 668 -1.76 -20.43 -12.54
CA GLN A 668 -3.19 -20.18 -12.62
C GLN A 668 -3.96 -21.13 -11.69
N LEU A 669 -3.68 -22.43 -11.74
CA LEU A 669 -4.31 -23.41 -10.85
C LEU A 669 -3.93 -23.20 -9.38
N ALA A 670 -2.65 -22.91 -9.09
CA ALA A 670 -2.18 -22.62 -7.74
C ALA A 670 -2.93 -21.43 -7.12
N LYS A 671 -3.12 -20.36 -7.90
CA LYS A 671 -3.90 -19.20 -7.47
C LYS A 671 -5.38 -19.56 -7.29
N LEU A 672 -5.97 -20.30 -8.22
CA LEU A 672 -7.38 -20.69 -8.13
C LEU A 672 -7.69 -21.53 -6.88
N LYS A 673 -6.77 -22.45 -6.55
CA LYS A 673 -6.84 -23.27 -5.35
C LYS A 673 -6.68 -22.45 -4.07
N SER A 674 -5.56 -21.73 -3.93
CA SER A 674 -5.23 -21.05 -2.67
C SER A 674 -6.10 -19.82 -2.40
N THR A 675 -6.39 -19.03 -3.44
CA THR A 675 -7.05 -17.73 -3.29
C THR A 675 -8.57 -17.84 -3.27
N TYR A 676 -9.13 -18.89 -3.89
CA TYR A 676 -10.59 -19.07 -3.94
C TYR A 676 -11.03 -20.38 -3.30
N ALA A 677 -10.60 -21.54 -3.81
CA ALA A 677 -11.16 -22.81 -3.33
C ALA A 677 -10.94 -23.04 -1.83
N ASP A 678 -9.72 -22.85 -1.33
CA ASP A 678 -9.39 -23.05 0.08
C ASP A 678 -9.86 -21.84 0.93
N ALA A 679 -9.48 -20.63 0.54
CA ALA A 679 -9.79 -19.42 1.30
C ALA A 679 -11.30 -19.13 1.43
N LEU A 680 -12.13 -19.45 0.42
CA LEU A 680 -13.58 -19.27 0.51
C LEU A 680 -14.20 -20.22 1.54
N VAL A 681 -13.69 -21.45 1.67
CA VAL A 681 -14.16 -22.39 2.70
C VAL A 681 -13.85 -21.85 4.09
N GLU A 682 -12.64 -21.33 4.30
CA GLU A 682 -12.24 -20.69 5.57
C GLU A 682 -13.03 -19.41 5.87
N SER A 683 -13.56 -18.75 4.83
CA SER A 683 -14.36 -17.52 4.96
C SER A 683 -15.84 -17.75 5.29
N ILE A 684 -16.30 -19.01 5.35
CA ILE A 684 -17.70 -19.31 5.72
C ILE A 684 -17.86 -19.11 7.22
N LEU A 685 -18.72 -18.17 7.63
CA LEU A 685 -19.01 -17.97 9.04
C LEU A 685 -19.93 -19.09 9.56
N PRO A 686 -19.53 -19.83 10.61
CA PRO A 686 -20.35 -20.94 11.12
C PRO A 686 -21.73 -20.50 11.61
N ALA A 687 -21.86 -19.28 12.12
CA ALA A 687 -23.11 -18.75 12.66
C ALA A 687 -24.19 -18.53 11.58
N THR A 688 -23.79 -18.18 10.36
CA THR A 688 -24.70 -17.88 9.25
C THR A 688 -24.68 -18.94 8.15
N GLY A 689 -23.61 -19.73 8.06
CA GLY A 689 -23.34 -20.63 6.95
C GLY A 689 -23.09 -19.90 5.62
N ARG A 690 -22.69 -18.62 5.69
CA ARG A 690 -22.52 -17.73 4.53
C ARG A 690 -21.15 -17.05 4.56
N VAL A 691 -20.72 -16.58 3.38
CA VAL A 691 -19.52 -15.75 3.22
C VAL A 691 -19.93 -14.28 3.23
N HIS A 692 -19.23 -13.47 4.02
CA HIS A 692 -19.50 -12.05 4.22
C HIS A 692 -18.30 -11.23 3.76
N THR A 693 -18.31 -10.81 2.48
CA THR A 693 -17.28 -9.92 1.93
C THR A 693 -17.45 -8.49 2.46
N SER A 694 -16.36 -7.73 2.54
CA SER A 694 -16.37 -6.31 2.90
C SER A 694 -16.16 -5.43 1.67
N PHE A 695 -17.10 -4.54 1.38
CA PHE A 695 -17.03 -3.54 0.31
C PHE A 695 -16.44 -2.22 0.82
N SER A 696 -15.35 -1.78 0.22
CA SER A 696 -14.79 -0.43 0.43
C SER A 696 -15.33 0.54 -0.61
N MET A 697 -15.79 1.70 -0.13
CA MET A 697 -16.30 2.79 -0.97
C MET A 697 -15.22 3.77 -1.44
N VAL A 698 -14.04 3.76 -0.80
CA VAL A 698 -12.96 4.74 -1.01
C VAL A 698 -11.69 4.12 -1.61
N GLY A 699 -11.76 2.87 -2.09
CA GLY A 699 -10.61 2.12 -2.59
C GLY A 699 -10.13 2.56 -3.98
N ALA A 700 -11.02 2.61 -4.97
CA ALA A 700 -10.68 3.02 -6.33
C ALA A 700 -10.81 4.54 -6.50
N SER A 701 -9.93 5.23 -7.23
CA SER A 701 -10.06 6.68 -7.44
C SER A 701 -11.28 7.08 -8.29
N THR A 702 -11.87 6.14 -9.03
CA THR A 702 -12.99 6.39 -9.94
C THR A 702 -14.36 6.25 -9.28
N GLY A 703 -14.44 5.87 -8.01
CA GLY A 703 -15.72 5.66 -7.31
C GLY A 703 -16.25 4.22 -7.36
N ARG A 704 -15.56 3.31 -8.06
CA ARG A 704 -15.91 1.88 -8.03
C ARG A 704 -15.72 1.31 -6.62
N LEU A 705 -16.63 0.41 -6.22
CA LEU A 705 -16.47 -0.38 -5.00
C LEU A 705 -15.32 -1.37 -5.18
N SER A 706 -14.65 -1.73 -4.09
CA SER A 706 -13.70 -2.85 -4.06
C SER A 706 -14.06 -3.83 -2.93
N SER A 707 -13.89 -5.12 -3.14
CA SER A 707 -14.19 -6.15 -2.13
C SER A 707 -12.93 -6.72 -1.46
N SER A 708 -12.98 -7.01 -0.16
CA SER A 708 -11.97 -7.79 0.57
C SER A 708 -12.62 -8.84 1.48
N ASP A 709 -11.81 -9.78 1.95
CA ASP A 709 -12.15 -10.74 3.02
C ASP A 709 -13.48 -11.51 2.81
N PRO A 710 -13.66 -12.22 1.68
CA PRO A 710 -12.73 -12.43 0.57
C PRO A 710 -12.98 -11.46 -0.60
N ASN A 711 -11.99 -11.27 -1.48
CA ASN A 711 -12.17 -10.47 -2.69
C ASN A 711 -12.94 -11.23 -3.77
N VAL A 712 -14.26 -11.05 -3.79
CA VAL A 712 -15.17 -11.66 -4.76
C VAL A 712 -15.10 -11.02 -6.15
N GLN A 713 -14.63 -9.77 -6.25
CA GLN A 713 -14.51 -9.07 -7.54
C GLN A 713 -13.46 -9.69 -8.46
N ASN A 714 -12.42 -10.32 -7.90
CA ASN A 714 -11.32 -10.87 -8.69
C ASN A 714 -11.59 -12.30 -9.19
N ILE A 715 -12.75 -12.91 -8.91
CA ILE A 715 -13.06 -14.27 -9.35
C ILE A 715 -13.11 -14.31 -10.89
N PRO A 716 -12.24 -15.07 -11.57
CA PRO A 716 -12.15 -15.03 -13.03
C PRO A 716 -13.46 -15.47 -13.72
N ILE A 717 -13.89 -14.70 -14.73
CA ILE A 717 -15.17 -14.94 -15.45
C ILE A 717 -14.96 -15.73 -16.74
N ARG A 718 -13.83 -15.48 -17.43
CA ARG A 718 -13.62 -15.93 -18.81
C ARG A 718 -13.02 -17.33 -18.91
N THR A 719 -12.38 -17.81 -17.85
CA THR A 719 -11.75 -19.14 -17.81
C THR A 719 -12.75 -20.20 -17.38
N ALA A 720 -12.59 -21.44 -17.87
CA ALA A 720 -13.47 -22.54 -17.49
C ALA A 720 -13.39 -22.81 -15.97
N GLU A 721 -12.19 -22.75 -15.41
CA GLU A 721 -11.95 -22.96 -13.98
C GLU A 721 -12.47 -21.81 -13.12
N GLY A 722 -12.46 -20.57 -13.63
CA GLY A 722 -13.05 -19.42 -12.94
C GLY A 722 -14.58 -19.54 -12.86
N ARG A 723 -15.22 -19.94 -13.97
CA ARG A 723 -16.64 -20.28 -13.99
C ARG A 723 -16.98 -21.41 -13.05
N GLN A 724 -16.09 -22.40 -12.90
CA GLN A 724 -16.27 -23.47 -11.92
C GLN A 724 -16.34 -22.92 -10.49
N ILE A 725 -15.47 -22.01 -10.06
CA ILE A 725 -15.56 -21.41 -8.73
C ILE A 725 -16.93 -20.73 -8.50
N ARG A 726 -17.48 -20.06 -9.52
CA ARG A 726 -18.81 -19.42 -9.45
C ARG A 726 -19.97 -20.42 -9.25
N THR A 727 -19.81 -21.71 -9.59
CA THR A 727 -20.88 -22.71 -9.35
C THR A 727 -21.03 -23.04 -7.87
N ALA A 728 -20.02 -22.76 -7.05
CA ALA A 728 -20.09 -22.94 -5.61
C ALA A 728 -20.94 -21.87 -4.90
N PHE A 729 -21.15 -20.71 -5.53
CA PHE A 729 -22.05 -19.68 -5.00
C PHE A 729 -23.48 -20.04 -5.39
N VAL A 730 -24.29 -20.40 -4.39
CA VAL A 730 -25.61 -20.99 -4.60
C VAL A 730 -26.69 -20.23 -3.85
N ALA A 731 -27.92 -20.31 -4.34
CA ALA A 731 -29.08 -19.80 -3.63
C ALA A 731 -29.38 -20.62 -2.36
N ALA A 732 -29.93 -19.96 -1.35
CA ALA A 732 -30.53 -20.62 -0.19
C ALA A 732 -31.70 -21.54 -0.61
N PRO A 733 -32.03 -22.57 0.19
CA PRO A 733 -33.13 -23.48 -0.11
C PRO A 733 -34.47 -22.74 -0.35
N GLY A 734 -35.11 -23.02 -1.49
CA GLY A 734 -36.38 -22.37 -1.89
C GLY A 734 -36.22 -20.98 -2.51
N CYS A 735 -34.98 -20.53 -2.74
CA CYS A 735 -34.65 -19.28 -3.39
C CYS A 735 -33.96 -19.50 -4.75
N LYS A 736 -33.83 -18.42 -5.52
CA LYS A 736 -33.03 -18.31 -6.74
C LYS A 736 -32.08 -17.14 -6.61
N LEU A 737 -30.92 -17.26 -7.26
CA LEU A 737 -30.05 -16.14 -7.53
C LEU A 737 -30.50 -15.45 -8.81
N ILE A 738 -30.42 -14.12 -8.80
CA ILE A 738 -30.58 -13.27 -9.97
C ILE A 738 -29.26 -12.55 -10.16
N SER A 739 -28.63 -12.65 -11.33
CA SER A 739 -27.53 -11.75 -11.69
C SER A 739 -27.95 -10.83 -12.81
N ALA A 740 -27.93 -9.53 -12.54
CA ALA A 740 -28.25 -8.48 -13.50
C ALA A 740 -26.98 -7.68 -13.83
N ASP A 741 -26.59 -7.64 -15.10
CA ASP A 741 -25.36 -6.99 -15.59
C ASP A 741 -25.69 -5.89 -16.59
N TYR A 742 -24.96 -4.76 -16.51
CA TYR A 742 -25.10 -3.72 -17.52
C TYR A 742 -24.36 -4.06 -18.80
N SER A 743 -25.09 -4.18 -19.90
CA SER A 743 -24.54 -4.57 -21.19
C SER A 743 -23.73 -3.40 -21.80
N GLN A 744 -22.40 -3.50 -21.69
CA GLN A 744 -21.42 -2.60 -22.31
C GLN A 744 -21.55 -1.13 -21.86
N ILE A 745 -21.85 -0.90 -20.58
CA ILE A 745 -22.08 0.45 -20.03
C ILE A 745 -20.98 1.46 -20.36
N GLU A 746 -19.70 1.06 -20.29
CA GLU A 746 -18.60 1.99 -20.58
C GLU A 746 -18.58 2.44 -22.05
N LEU A 747 -18.91 1.58 -23.01
CA LEU A 747 -18.98 1.97 -24.43
C LEU A 747 -20.19 2.87 -24.71
N ARG A 748 -21.31 2.61 -24.06
CA ARG A 748 -22.49 3.48 -24.10
C ARG A 748 -22.16 4.88 -23.57
N LEU A 749 -21.43 4.94 -22.46
CA LEU A 749 -20.97 6.20 -21.88
C LEU A 749 -19.98 6.93 -22.80
N VAL A 750 -19.05 6.21 -23.44
CA VAL A 750 -18.15 6.78 -24.45
C VAL A 750 -18.94 7.43 -25.58
N ALA A 751 -19.92 6.71 -26.15
CA ALA A 751 -20.76 7.25 -27.22
C ALA A 751 -21.48 8.53 -26.80
N HIS A 752 -21.99 8.59 -25.56
CA HIS A 752 -22.64 9.77 -25.01
C HIS A 752 -21.68 10.94 -24.78
N VAL A 753 -20.57 10.74 -24.04
CA VAL A 753 -19.65 11.84 -23.68
C VAL A 753 -18.87 12.37 -24.88
N ALA A 754 -18.62 11.51 -25.88
CA ALA A 754 -17.98 11.89 -27.13
C ALA A 754 -18.96 12.51 -28.13
N GLY A 755 -20.28 12.36 -27.92
CA GLY A 755 -21.30 12.74 -28.90
C GLY A 755 -21.11 12.02 -30.23
N GLU A 756 -20.69 10.76 -30.20
CA GLU A 756 -20.27 10.03 -31.40
C GLU A 756 -21.49 9.39 -32.09
N THR A 757 -22.00 10.07 -33.13
CA THR A 757 -23.24 9.71 -33.83
C THR A 757 -23.25 8.26 -34.33
N SER A 758 -22.16 7.78 -34.93
CA SER A 758 -22.09 6.40 -35.46
C SER A 758 -22.28 5.35 -34.36
N MET A 759 -21.67 5.58 -33.18
CA MET A 759 -21.82 4.70 -32.03
C MET A 759 -23.23 4.80 -31.42
N ILE A 760 -23.77 6.02 -31.34
CA ILE A 760 -25.12 6.26 -30.81
C ILE A 760 -26.16 5.52 -31.66
N GLU A 761 -26.12 5.68 -32.98
CA GLU A 761 -27.00 4.98 -33.93
C GLU A 761 -26.86 3.45 -33.81
N ALA A 762 -25.63 2.94 -33.74
CA ALA A 762 -25.39 1.50 -33.59
C ALA A 762 -26.02 0.92 -32.30
N PHE A 763 -26.02 1.67 -31.19
CA PHE A 763 -26.67 1.23 -29.95
C PHE A 763 -28.20 1.28 -30.02
N HIS A 764 -28.78 2.25 -30.74
CA HIS A 764 -30.23 2.31 -30.97
C HIS A 764 -30.71 1.18 -31.89
N ASP A 765 -29.91 0.82 -32.89
CA ASP A 765 -30.22 -0.24 -33.86
C ASP A 765 -29.92 -1.65 -33.31
N GLY A 766 -29.35 -1.77 -32.10
CA GLY A 766 -28.98 -3.06 -31.50
C GLY A 766 -27.81 -3.76 -32.20
N VAL A 767 -26.96 -3.01 -32.92
CA VAL A 767 -25.82 -3.53 -33.67
C VAL A 767 -24.63 -3.76 -32.71
N ASP A 768 -23.92 -4.88 -32.88
CA ASP A 768 -22.69 -5.13 -32.13
C ASP A 768 -21.62 -4.10 -32.49
N ILE A 769 -21.31 -3.23 -31.53
CA ILE A 769 -20.36 -2.13 -31.71
C ILE A 769 -18.95 -2.62 -32.07
N HIS A 770 -18.51 -3.77 -31.55
CA HIS A 770 -17.21 -4.32 -31.89
C HIS A 770 -17.16 -4.79 -33.33
N ALA A 771 -18.26 -5.38 -33.81
CA ALA A 771 -18.39 -5.78 -35.20
C ALA A 771 -18.49 -4.56 -36.12
N ARG A 772 -19.25 -3.52 -35.72
CA ARG A 772 -19.33 -2.25 -36.44
C ARG A 772 -17.95 -1.61 -36.60
N THR A 773 -17.22 -1.45 -35.50
CA THR A 773 -15.84 -0.93 -35.52
C THR A 773 -14.94 -1.77 -36.42
N ALA A 774 -15.01 -3.10 -36.31
CA ALA A 774 -14.21 -3.98 -37.15
C ALA A 774 -14.51 -3.79 -38.65
N SER A 775 -15.79 -3.63 -39.01
CA SER A 775 -16.20 -3.39 -40.39
C SER A 775 -15.66 -2.06 -40.91
N GLU A 776 -15.69 -1.01 -40.10
CA GLU A 776 -15.24 0.33 -40.48
C GLU A 776 -13.71 0.46 -40.49
N VAL A 777 -13.01 -0.23 -39.59
CA VAL A 777 -11.53 -0.16 -39.46
C VAL A 777 -10.83 -1.18 -40.36
N PHE A 778 -11.37 -2.39 -40.51
CA PHE A 778 -10.76 -3.48 -41.30
C PHE A 778 -11.41 -3.69 -42.67
N GLY A 779 -12.53 -3.02 -42.97
CA GLY A 779 -13.24 -3.20 -44.24
C GLY A 779 -13.92 -4.57 -44.39
N VAL A 780 -14.16 -5.29 -43.29
CA VAL A 780 -14.77 -6.64 -43.29
C VAL A 780 -16.28 -6.51 -43.10
N PRO A 781 -17.13 -6.96 -44.04
CA PRO A 781 -18.59 -6.89 -43.88
C PRO A 781 -19.07 -7.58 -42.59
N LEU A 782 -20.03 -6.97 -41.90
CA LEU A 782 -20.60 -7.45 -40.62
C LEU A 782 -20.98 -8.93 -40.65
N ASP A 783 -21.64 -9.37 -41.72
CA ASP A 783 -22.16 -10.74 -41.88
C ASP A 783 -21.06 -11.79 -42.09
N SER A 784 -19.83 -11.34 -42.40
CA SER A 784 -18.67 -12.19 -42.70
C SER A 784 -17.62 -12.20 -41.58
N MET A 785 -17.97 -11.68 -40.40
CA MET A 785 -17.02 -11.49 -39.32
C MET A 785 -16.77 -12.76 -38.52
N ASP A 786 -15.52 -13.23 -38.53
CA ASP A 786 -15.11 -14.33 -37.66
C ASP A 786 -14.86 -13.88 -36.20
N SER A 787 -14.85 -14.84 -35.29
CA SER A 787 -14.66 -14.61 -33.86
C SER A 787 -13.29 -13.99 -33.52
N GLU A 788 -12.25 -14.26 -34.32
CA GLU A 788 -10.90 -13.74 -34.08
C GLU A 788 -10.81 -12.25 -34.44
N THR A 789 -11.37 -11.87 -35.59
CA THR A 789 -11.47 -10.49 -36.07
C THR A 789 -12.28 -9.64 -35.10
N ARG A 790 -13.43 -10.16 -34.63
CA ARG A 790 -14.22 -9.52 -33.58
C ARG A 790 -13.43 -9.34 -32.28
N ARG A 791 -12.64 -10.34 -31.86
CA ARG A 791 -11.77 -10.23 -30.67
C ARG A 791 -10.70 -9.15 -30.83
N ARG A 792 -10.08 -9.03 -32.01
CA ARG A 792 -9.10 -7.96 -32.31
C ARG A 792 -9.76 -6.59 -32.29
N ALA A 793 -10.93 -6.43 -32.89
CA ALA A 793 -11.68 -5.17 -32.85
C ALA A 793 -12.10 -4.78 -31.43
N LYS A 794 -12.47 -5.76 -30.59
CA LYS A 794 -12.72 -5.52 -29.16
C LYS A 794 -11.48 -4.97 -28.46
N ALA A 795 -10.31 -5.55 -28.71
CA ALA A 795 -9.05 -5.04 -28.16
C ALA A 795 -8.70 -3.63 -28.67
N ILE A 796 -9.01 -3.33 -29.94
CA ILE A 796 -8.86 -1.98 -30.51
C ILE A 796 -9.80 -0.98 -29.84
N ASN A 797 -11.10 -1.26 -29.76
CA ASN A 797 -12.09 -0.36 -29.15
C ASN A 797 -11.66 0.03 -27.74
N PHE A 798 -11.47 -0.96 -26.87
CA PHE A 798 -11.06 -0.69 -25.50
C PHE A 798 -9.67 -0.06 -25.45
N GLY A 799 -8.71 -0.55 -26.24
CA GLY A 799 -7.36 0.02 -26.28
C GLY A 799 -7.37 1.51 -26.60
N ILE A 800 -8.00 1.91 -27.71
CA ILE A 800 -7.98 3.30 -28.20
C ILE A 800 -8.78 4.22 -27.27
N ILE A 801 -9.98 3.79 -26.85
CA ILE A 801 -10.81 4.57 -25.91
C ILE A 801 -10.02 4.84 -24.62
N TYR A 802 -9.23 3.88 -24.15
CA TYR A 802 -8.42 4.05 -22.94
C TYR A 802 -7.04 4.68 -23.17
N GLY A 803 -6.82 5.28 -24.35
CA GLY A 803 -5.60 6.02 -24.67
C GLY A 803 -4.35 5.17 -24.82
N ILE A 804 -4.48 3.91 -25.28
CA ILE A 804 -3.32 3.08 -25.61
C ILE A 804 -2.47 3.74 -26.70
N SER A 805 -1.14 3.63 -26.59
CA SER A 805 -0.24 4.09 -27.64
C SER A 805 -0.17 3.07 -28.78
N GLY A 806 0.27 3.50 -29.98
CA GLY A 806 0.51 2.56 -31.09
C GLY A 806 1.52 1.46 -30.73
N PHE A 807 2.47 1.74 -29.83
CA PHE A 807 3.36 0.71 -29.27
C PHE A 807 2.59 -0.32 -28.42
N GLY A 808 1.72 0.14 -27.53
CA GLY A 808 0.91 -0.74 -26.69
C GLY A 808 -0.07 -1.58 -27.51
N LEU A 809 -0.73 -0.98 -28.50
CA LEU A 809 -1.67 -1.68 -29.37
C LEU A 809 -0.97 -2.74 -30.23
N ALA A 810 0.21 -2.42 -30.78
CA ALA A 810 1.03 -3.37 -31.52
C ALA A 810 1.38 -4.61 -30.69
N ARG A 811 1.79 -4.40 -29.43
CA ARG A 811 2.09 -5.50 -28.50
C ARG A 811 0.86 -6.34 -28.18
N GLN A 812 -0.30 -5.73 -27.99
CA GLN A 812 -1.54 -6.43 -27.65
C GLN A 812 -2.10 -7.26 -28.80
N LEU A 813 -1.96 -6.77 -30.04
CA LEU A 813 -2.46 -7.46 -31.25
C LEU A 813 -1.42 -8.37 -31.91
N GLY A 814 -0.14 -8.30 -31.50
CA GLY A 814 0.95 -9.03 -32.13
C GLY A 814 1.27 -8.53 -33.55
N ILE A 815 1.05 -7.24 -33.83
CA ILE A 815 1.25 -6.62 -35.16
C ILE A 815 2.43 -5.63 -35.15
N ARG A 816 2.82 -5.13 -36.33
CA ARG A 816 3.87 -4.11 -36.44
C ARG A 816 3.39 -2.76 -35.93
N GLN A 817 4.30 -1.96 -35.37
CA GLN A 817 3.96 -0.62 -34.85
C GLN A 817 3.37 0.33 -35.90
N GLY A 818 3.82 0.24 -37.17
CA GLY A 818 3.25 1.04 -38.26
C GLY A 818 1.78 0.73 -38.47
N GLU A 819 1.45 -0.56 -38.58
CA GLU A 819 0.10 -1.06 -38.76
C GLU A 819 -0.83 -0.68 -37.58
N ALA A 820 -0.33 -0.75 -36.35
CA ALA A 820 -1.08 -0.28 -35.18
C ALA A 820 -1.37 1.23 -35.22
N ARG A 821 -0.45 2.06 -35.76
CA ARG A 821 -0.70 3.49 -35.94
C ARG A 821 -1.75 3.74 -37.02
N ASP A 822 -1.72 2.97 -38.10
CA ASP A 822 -2.70 3.07 -39.18
C ASP A 822 -4.10 2.71 -38.68
N TYR A 823 -4.24 1.66 -37.84
CA TYR A 823 -5.51 1.33 -37.19
C TYR A 823 -6.01 2.44 -36.27
N ILE A 824 -5.13 3.08 -35.48
CA ILE A 824 -5.52 4.21 -34.63
C ILE A 824 -5.97 5.41 -35.47
N ALA A 825 -5.29 5.68 -36.59
CA ALA A 825 -5.65 6.76 -37.49
C ALA A 825 -7.04 6.52 -38.12
N ALA A 826 -7.26 5.34 -38.71
CA ALA A 826 -8.53 4.95 -39.30
C ALA A 826 -9.67 4.95 -38.28
N TYR A 827 -9.41 4.52 -37.05
CA TYR A 827 -10.39 4.57 -35.96
C TYR A 827 -10.89 6.00 -35.71
N PHE A 828 -9.98 6.95 -35.57
CA PHE A 828 -10.37 8.35 -35.32
C PHE A 828 -10.93 9.08 -36.54
N GLU A 829 -10.69 8.58 -37.76
CA GLU A 829 -11.37 9.07 -38.96
C GLU A 829 -12.84 8.65 -38.97
N ASN A 830 -13.14 7.42 -38.52
CA ASN A 830 -14.51 6.90 -38.40
C ASN A 830 -15.24 7.38 -37.14
N PHE A 831 -14.51 7.65 -36.05
CA PHE A 831 -15.05 8.10 -34.76
C PHE A 831 -14.42 9.44 -34.30
N PRO A 832 -14.68 10.55 -35.02
CA PRO A 832 -14.05 11.84 -34.76
C PRO A 832 -14.42 12.44 -33.39
N GLY A 833 -15.63 12.17 -32.88
CA GLY A 833 -16.10 12.69 -31.60
C GLY A 833 -15.24 12.20 -30.42
N ILE A 834 -14.73 10.96 -30.51
CA ILE A 834 -13.85 10.39 -29.49
C ILE A 834 -12.54 11.16 -29.40
N ARG A 835 -11.93 11.53 -30.54
CA ARG A 835 -10.71 12.35 -30.55
C ARG A 835 -10.95 13.71 -29.91
N THR A 836 -12.04 14.37 -30.29
CA THR A 836 -12.42 15.67 -29.72
C THR A 836 -12.61 15.60 -28.20
N TYR A 837 -13.28 14.56 -27.71
CA TYR A 837 -13.43 14.32 -26.28
C TYR A 837 -12.08 14.13 -25.57
N MET A 838 -11.20 13.28 -26.11
CA MET A 838 -9.89 13.01 -25.49
C MET A 838 -9.05 14.28 -25.36
N ASP A 839 -9.04 15.14 -26.38
CA ASP A 839 -8.26 16.38 -26.37
C ASP A 839 -8.87 17.43 -25.43
N LYS A 840 -10.21 17.52 -25.37
CA LYS A 840 -10.94 18.36 -24.42
C LYS A 840 -10.60 17.99 -22.98
N ILE A 841 -10.75 16.71 -22.61
CA ILE A 841 -10.52 16.25 -21.24
C ILE A 841 -9.06 16.43 -20.80
N LYS A 842 -8.08 16.20 -21.68
CA LYS A 842 -6.67 16.49 -21.35
C LYS A 842 -6.45 17.97 -21.06
N THR A 843 -7.16 18.85 -21.77
CA THR A 843 -7.05 20.31 -21.58
C THR A 843 -7.68 20.69 -20.25
N GLU A 844 -8.92 20.26 -19.99
CA GLU A 844 -9.62 20.49 -18.72
C GLU A 844 -8.82 19.98 -17.51
N ALA A 845 -8.25 18.78 -17.60
CA ALA A 845 -7.45 18.20 -16.52
C ALA A 845 -6.17 19.01 -16.24
N ARG A 846 -5.54 19.60 -17.27
CA ARG A 846 -4.36 20.47 -17.11
C ARG A 846 -4.71 21.82 -16.49
N GLU A 847 -5.88 22.36 -16.81
CA GLU A 847 -6.34 23.67 -16.32
C GLU A 847 -6.85 23.61 -14.89
N THR A 848 -7.61 22.56 -14.55
CA THR A 848 -8.32 22.46 -13.27
C THR A 848 -7.62 21.53 -12.27
N GLY A 849 -6.77 20.61 -12.74
CA GLY A 849 -6.13 19.57 -11.93
C GLY A 849 -7.02 18.35 -11.64
N PHE A 850 -8.26 18.32 -12.12
CA PHE A 850 -9.19 17.21 -11.95
C PHE A 850 -10.06 17.01 -13.20
N VAL A 851 -10.84 15.92 -13.22
CA VAL A 851 -11.88 15.66 -14.21
C VAL A 851 -13.18 15.30 -13.48
N GLU A 852 -14.32 15.51 -14.14
CA GLU A 852 -15.64 15.26 -13.54
C GLU A 852 -16.40 14.12 -14.23
N THR A 853 -17.14 13.32 -13.45
CA THR A 853 -18.13 12.37 -13.98
C THR A 853 -19.40 13.09 -14.40
N LEU A 854 -20.29 12.39 -15.12
CA LEU A 854 -21.59 12.92 -15.51
C LEU A 854 -22.47 13.34 -14.32
N PHE A 855 -22.19 12.85 -13.12
CA PHE A 855 -22.93 13.19 -11.89
C PHE A 855 -22.18 14.20 -10.98
N GLY A 856 -21.06 14.75 -11.46
CA GLY A 856 -20.30 15.79 -10.77
C GLY A 856 -19.25 15.28 -9.78
N ARG A 857 -18.90 13.99 -9.80
CA ARG A 857 -17.77 13.48 -8.99
C ARG A 857 -16.48 14.01 -9.57
N ARG A 858 -15.67 14.65 -8.72
CA ARG A 858 -14.31 15.10 -9.06
C ARG A 858 -13.30 13.99 -8.82
N ILE A 859 -12.41 13.81 -9.78
CA ILE A 859 -11.29 12.85 -9.71
C ILE A 859 -10.01 13.65 -9.97
N HIS A 860 -9.23 13.88 -8.91
CA HIS A 860 -8.01 14.69 -9.01
C HIS A 860 -6.90 13.90 -9.72
N ILE A 861 -6.29 14.51 -10.75
CA ILE A 861 -5.31 13.85 -11.62
C ILE A 861 -3.91 14.34 -11.30
N ASN A 862 -3.19 13.55 -10.51
CA ASN A 862 -1.83 13.88 -10.13
C ASN A 862 -0.84 13.74 -11.29
N GLY A 863 0.09 14.71 -11.40
CA GLY A 863 1.15 14.68 -12.40
C GLY A 863 0.71 15.07 -13.82
N ILE A 864 -0.51 15.59 -13.99
CA ILE A 864 -1.03 16.06 -15.30
C ILE A 864 -0.19 17.22 -15.89
N THR A 865 0.46 18.01 -15.02
CA THR A 865 1.39 19.09 -15.38
C THR A 865 2.87 18.69 -15.24
N SER A 866 3.17 17.41 -14.97
CA SER A 866 4.55 16.96 -14.76
C SER A 866 5.42 17.21 -15.99
N SER A 867 6.65 17.69 -15.77
CA SER A 867 7.66 17.82 -16.82
C SER A 867 8.10 16.45 -17.38
N ASN A 868 8.01 15.39 -16.56
CA ASN A 868 8.34 14.02 -16.96
C ASN A 868 7.29 13.47 -17.95
N PRO A 869 7.68 13.17 -19.21
CA PRO A 869 6.74 12.69 -20.23
C PRO A 869 6.04 11.38 -19.88
N ALA A 870 6.70 10.45 -19.18
CA ALA A 870 6.10 9.16 -18.81
C ALA A 870 5.03 9.33 -17.73
N GLN A 871 5.30 10.15 -16.72
CA GLN A 871 4.33 10.48 -15.67
C GLN A 871 3.14 11.25 -16.24
N ARG A 872 3.40 12.25 -17.08
CA ARG A 872 2.35 13.04 -17.75
C ARG A 872 1.50 12.18 -18.68
N GLY A 873 2.11 11.31 -19.50
CA GLY A 873 1.37 10.39 -20.38
C GLY A 873 0.55 9.33 -19.62
N PHE A 874 0.91 9.01 -18.38
CA PHE A 874 0.07 8.20 -17.49
C PHE A 874 -1.12 9.01 -16.95
N ALA A 875 -0.87 10.23 -16.47
CA ALA A 875 -1.91 11.15 -15.99
C ALA A 875 -2.94 11.48 -17.07
N GLU A 876 -2.51 11.72 -18.31
CA GLU A 876 -3.41 11.99 -19.45
C GLU A 876 -4.34 10.80 -19.76
N ARG A 877 -3.83 9.56 -19.67
CA ARG A 877 -4.67 8.36 -19.84
C ARG A 877 -5.67 8.21 -18.70
N GLN A 878 -5.24 8.50 -17.47
CA GLN A 878 -6.12 8.49 -16.32
C GLN A 878 -7.24 9.53 -16.47
N ALA A 879 -6.91 10.74 -16.92
CA ALA A 879 -7.87 11.82 -17.15
C ALA A 879 -8.95 11.42 -18.16
N ILE A 880 -8.58 10.77 -19.26
CA ILE A 880 -9.54 10.31 -20.29
C ILE A 880 -10.51 9.25 -19.72
N ASN A 881 -9.98 8.30 -18.94
CA ASN A 881 -10.72 7.10 -18.52
C ASN A 881 -11.60 7.35 -17.29
N ALA A 882 -11.14 8.22 -16.39
CA ALA A 882 -11.78 8.46 -15.10
C ALA A 882 -13.24 8.93 -15.21
N PRO A 883 -13.63 9.86 -16.11
CA PRO A 883 -15.02 10.27 -16.29
C PRO A 883 -15.93 9.12 -16.74
N ILE A 884 -15.44 8.25 -17.63
CA ILE A 884 -16.22 7.12 -18.18
C ILE A 884 -16.44 6.07 -17.09
N GLN A 885 -15.35 5.58 -16.48
CA GLN A 885 -15.41 4.55 -15.45
C GLN A 885 -16.15 5.03 -14.20
N GLY A 886 -15.93 6.29 -13.82
CA GLY A 886 -16.60 6.88 -12.67
C GLY A 886 -18.09 7.12 -12.92
N SER A 887 -18.48 7.52 -14.13
CA SER A 887 -19.91 7.62 -14.47
C SER A 887 -20.60 6.25 -14.45
N ALA A 888 -19.93 5.18 -14.90
CA ALA A 888 -20.47 3.82 -14.78
C ALA A 888 -20.66 3.41 -13.31
N ALA A 889 -19.66 3.69 -12.46
CA ALA A 889 -19.75 3.44 -11.02
C ALA A 889 -20.90 4.23 -10.37
N ASP A 890 -21.04 5.51 -10.73
CA ASP A 890 -22.12 6.36 -10.22
C ASP A 890 -23.51 5.83 -10.65
N ILE A 891 -23.66 5.33 -11.88
CA ILE A 891 -24.91 4.71 -12.38
C ILE A 891 -25.25 3.46 -11.57
N ILE A 892 -24.29 2.57 -11.34
CA ILE A 892 -24.48 1.35 -10.55
C ILE A 892 -24.91 1.71 -9.12
N LYS A 893 -24.21 2.66 -8.47
CA LYS A 893 -24.57 3.15 -7.13
C LYS A 893 -25.99 3.70 -7.09
N ARG A 894 -26.40 4.47 -8.10
CA ARG A 894 -27.77 5.00 -8.20
C ARG A 894 -28.82 3.90 -8.32
N ALA A 895 -28.55 2.86 -9.11
CA ALA A 895 -29.43 1.69 -9.18
C ALA A 895 -29.52 1.03 -7.81
N MET A 896 -28.38 0.77 -7.15
CA MET A 896 -28.33 0.16 -5.82
C MET A 896 -29.16 0.94 -4.80
N ILE A 897 -29.11 2.28 -4.83
CA ILE A 897 -29.87 3.15 -3.93
C ILE A 897 -31.38 3.08 -4.16
N ARG A 898 -31.83 2.89 -5.40
CA ARG A 898 -33.24 2.89 -5.79
C ARG A 898 -33.91 1.53 -5.60
N LEU A 899 -33.16 0.45 -5.81
CA LEU A 899 -33.67 -0.92 -5.82
C LEU A 899 -34.41 -1.32 -4.54
N PRO A 900 -33.90 -1.06 -3.32
CA PRO A 900 -34.61 -1.46 -2.10
C PRO A 900 -36.01 -0.86 -1.98
N ALA A 901 -36.19 0.40 -2.36
CA ALA A 901 -37.50 1.06 -2.30
C ALA A 901 -38.44 0.55 -3.40
N ALA A 902 -37.92 0.32 -4.61
CA ALA A 902 -38.68 -0.22 -5.73
C ALA A 902 -39.19 -1.65 -5.45
N LEU A 903 -38.32 -2.54 -4.97
CA LEU A 903 -38.66 -3.91 -4.60
C LEU A 903 -39.72 -3.95 -3.48
N ARG A 904 -39.55 -3.13 -2.43
CA ARG A 904 -40.56 -3.01 -1.36
C ARG A 904 -41.90 -2.50 -1.88
N SER A 905 -41.90 -1.52 -2.77
CA SER A 905 -43.15 -0.97 -3.35
C SER A 905 -43.87 -1.99 -4.23
N ALA A 906 -43.13 -2.90 -4.87
CA ALA A 906 -43.68 -4.01 -5.62
C ALA A 906 -44.10 -5.21 -4.75
N GLY A 907 -43.85 -5.17 -3.43
CA GLY A 907 -44.12 -6.29 -2.52
C GLY A 907 -43.19 -7.49 -2.74
N ILE A 908 -42.01 -7.27 -3.31
CA ILE A 908 -41.05 -8.31 -3.66
C ILE A 908 -39.97 -8.37 -2.58
N GLU A 909 -39.87 -9.52 -1.90
CA GLU A 909 -38.80 -9.82 -0.96
C GLU A 909 -37.57 -10.32 -1.73
N ALA A 910 -36.65 -9.42 -2.07
CA ALA A 910 -35.38 -9.75 -2.69
C ALA A 910 -34.23 -9.03 -1.98
N GLN A 911 -33.17 -9.77 -1.66
CA GLN A 911 -31.98 -9.25 -0.98
C GLN A 911 -30.88 -9.04 -2.01
N MET A 912 -30.28 -7.85 -2.04
CA MET A 912 -29.06 -7.61 -2.80
C MET A 912 -27.88 -8.20 -2.01
N LEU A 913 -27.05 -9.01 -2.66
CA LEU A 913 -25.97 -9.75 -2.02
C LEU A 913 -24.60 -9.23 -2.40
N LEU A 914 -24.33 -9.07 -3.70
CA LEU A 914 -23.01 -8.70 -4.22
C LEU A 914 -23.08 -7.65 -5.31
N GLN A 915 -22.00 -6.88 -5.42
CA GLN A 915 -21.70 -5.99 -6.54
C GLN A 915 -20.35 -6.41 -7.12
N VAL A 916 -20.32 -6.87 -8.37
CA VAL A 916 -19.10 -7.35 -9.03
C VAL A 916 -18.98 -6.70 -10.40
N HIS A 917 -17.95 -5.88 -10.61
CA HIS A 917 -17.78 -5.09 -11.84
C HIS A 917 -18.99 -4.21 -12.16
N ASP A 918 -19.82 -4.61 -13.13
CA ASP A 918 -21.02 -3.90 -13.59
C ASP A 918 -22.30 -4.74 -13.32
N GLU A 919 -22.16 -5.81 -12.52
CA GLU A 919 -23.16 -6.82 -12.18
C GLU A 919 -23.65 -6.67 -10.73
N LEU A 920 -24.95 -6.85 -10.52
CA LEU A 920 -25.61 -6.91 -9.22
C LEU A 920 -26.24 -8.29 -9.01
N ILE A 921 -25.94 -8.92 -7.87
CA ILE A 921 -26.47 -10.24 -7.49
C ILE A 921 -27.54 -10.10 -6.43
N PHE A 922 -28.67 -10.77 -6.64
CA PHE A 922 -29.77 -10.83 -5.69
C PHE A 922 -30.14 -12.26 -5.36
N GLU A 923 -30.83 -12.42 -4.23
CA GLU A 923 -31.47 -13.66 -3.82
C GLU A 923 -32.93 -13.38 -3.46
N THR A 924 -33.84 -14.19 -4.01
CA THR A 924 -35.29 -14.07 -3.74
C THR A 924 -35.97 -15.44 -3.80
N ARG A 925 -37.20 -15.52 -3.30
CA ARG A 925 -38.01 -16.74 -3.39
C ARG A 925 -38.27 -17.09 -4.85
N ASP A 926 -38.22 -18.39 -5.18
CA ASP A 926 -38.35 -18.89 -6.57
C ASP A 926 -39.60 -18.32 -7.30
N HIS A 927 -40.75 -18.31 -6.63
CA HIS A 927 -42.00 -17.79 -7.19
C HIS A 927 -42.04 -16.27 -7.44
N LEU A 928 -41.07 -15.51 -6.90
CA LEU A 928 -40.94 -14.06 -7.09
C LEU A 928 -39.84 -13.68 -8.07
N ALA A 929 -39.00 -14.63 -8.50
CA ALA A 929 -37.77 -14.32 -9.24
C ALA A 929 -38.01 -13.57 -10.56
N GLU A 930 -39.00 -13.99 -11.35
CA GLU A 930 -39.37 -13.32 -12.61
C GLU A 930 -39.87 -11.89 -12.40
N GLN A 931 -40.67 -11.67 -11.35
CA GLN A 931 -41.15 -10.33 -11.01
C GLN A 931 -40.01 -9.44 -10.52
N ALA A 932 -39.09 -10.01 -9.73
CA ALA A 932 -37.91 -9.31 -9.26
C ALA A 932 -37.02 -8.88 -10.43
N VAL A 933 -36.77 -9.75 -11.41
CA VAL A 933 -36.00 -9.42 -12.62
C VAL A 933 -36.59 -8.22 -13.35
N SER A 934 -37.91 -8.18 -13.56
CA SER A 934 -38.55 -7.05 -14.25
C SER A 934 -38.36 -5.72 -13.51
N VAL A 935 -38.44 -5.72 -12.17
CA VAL A 935 -38.21 -4.51 -11.37
C VAL A 935 -36.74 -4.12 -11.35
N ILE A 936 -35.83 -5.11 -11.21
CA ILE A 936 -34.40 -4.88 -11.11
C ILE A 936 -33.86 -4.26 -12.41
N THR A 937 -34.16 -4.89 -13.55
CA THR A 937 -33.71 -4.43 -14.87
C THR A 937 -34.25 -3.04 -15.19
N SER A 938 -35.55 -2.79 -14.98
CA SER A 938 -36.15 -1.46 -15.17
C SER A 938 -35.45 -0.38 -14.32
N VAL A 939 -35.20 -0.64 -13.02
CA VAL A 939 -34.53 0.35 -12.16
C VAL A 939 -33.09 0.61 -12.58
N MET A 940 -32.38 -0.43 -13.05
CA MET A 940 -31.02 -0.29 -13.58
C MET A 940 -31.01 0.55 -14.86
N GLU A 941 -31.87 0.25 -15.82
CA GLU A 941 -31.96 1.00 -17.08
C GLU A 941 -32.36 2.47 -16.85
N ASP A 942 -33.23 2.72 -15.87
CA ASP A 942 -33.68 4.06 -15.48
C ASP A 942 -32.78 4.76 -14.45
N ALA A 943 -31.63 4.19 -14.08
CA ALA A 943 -30.80 4.69 -12.99
C ALA A 943 -30.35 6.16 -13.20
N VAL A 944 -30.21 6.61 -14.45
CA VAL A 944 -29.79 7.97 -14.83
C VAL A 944 -30.89 9.02 -14.70
N THR A 945 -32.15 8.64 -14.92
CA THR A 945 -33.30 9.57 -14.93
C THR A 945 -33.67 9.99 -13.51
N PRO A 946 -34.31 11.16 -13.27
CA PRO A 946 -34.50 12.27 -14.20
C PRO A 946 -33.28 13.22 -14.23
N VAL A 947 -32.13 12.82 -13.65
CA VAL A 947 -30.98 13.71 -13.48
C VAL A 947 -30.27 13.96 -14.81
N LEU A 948 -30.19 12.93 -15.66
CA LEU A 948 -29.62 12.99 -16.98
C LEU A 948 -30.50 12.23 -17.97
N ASP A 949 -30.41 12.66 -19.22
CA ASP A 949 -30.91 11.93 -20.39
C ASP A 949 -29.72 11.51 -21.23
N LEU A 950 -29.48 10.20 -21.34
CA LEU A 950 -28.36 9.67 -22.13
C LEU A 950 -28.78 9.56 -23.59
N ALA A 951 -27.87 9.92 -24.48
CA ALA A 951 -28.09 9.80 -25.93
C ALA A 951 -28.27 8.34 -26.39
N VAL A 952 -27.85 7.38 -25.56
CA VAL A 952 -27.96 5.95 -25.78
C VAL A 952 -28.75 5.31 -24.64
N PRO A 953 -29.61 4.31 -24.91
CA PRO A 953 -30.30 3.58 -23.86
C PRO A 953 -29.30 2.80 -23.03
N LEU A 954 -29.53 2.70 -21.72
CA LEU A 954 -28.89 1.67 -20.90
C LEU A 954 -29.67 0.37 -21.06
N VAL A 955 -28.97 -0.76 -21.04
CA VAL A 955 -29.57 -2.09 -21.13
C VAL A 955 -29.01 -2.93 -19.99
N ALA A 956 -29.88 -3.64 -19.29
CA ALA A 956 -29.50 -4.59 -18.25
C ALA A 956 -30.03 -5.98 -18.60
N ASP A 957 -29.11 -6.94 -18.73
CA ASP A 957 -29.45 -8.34 -18.94
C ASP A 957 -29.47 -9.06 -17.59
N ALA A 958 -30.48 -9.91 -17.35
CA ALA A 958 -30.60 -10.64 -16.09
C ALA A 958 -30.91 -12.13 -16.31
N GLY A 959 -30.21 -13.00 -15.60
CA GLY A 959 -30.46 -14.43 -15.55
C GLY A 959 -30.90 -14.90 -14.16
N ILE A 960 -31.69 -15.97 -14.11
CA ILE A 960 -32.22 -16.58 -12.89
C ILE A 960 -31.73 -18.01 -12.80
N ALA A 961 -31.05 -18.38 -11.72
CA ALA A 961 -30.59 -19.75 -11.54
C ALA A 961 -30.39 -20.16 -10.07
N ALA A 962 -29.99 -21.41 -9.86
CA ALA A 962 -29.66 -21.92 -8.54
C ALA A 962 -28.22 -21.57 -8.12
N SER A 963 -27.33 -21.30 -9.07
CA SER A 963 -25.95 -20.90 -8.83
C SER A 963 -25.59 -19.63 -9.59
N TRP A 964 -24.58 -18.92 -9.11
CA TRP A 964 -24.13 -17.68 -9.75
C TRP A 964 -23.62 -17.94 -11.18
N ALA A 965 -22.89 -19.04 -11.39
CA ALA A 965 -22.37 -19.42 -12.71
C ALA A 965 -23.45 -19.75 -13.75
N GLU A 966 -24.66 -20.14 -13.33
CA GLU A 966 -25.79 -20.42 -14.23
C GLU A 966 -26.67 -19.19 -14.47
N ALA A 967 -26.72 -18.27 -13.50
CA ALA A 967 -27.45 -17.01 -13.63
C ALA A 967 -26.70 -16.01 -14.52
N HIS A 968 -25.37 -16.06 -14.48
CA HIS A 968 -24.44 -15.29 -15.30
C HIS A 968 -24.21 -15.96 -16.67
#